data_AF-A0A8I1GRR0-F1
#
_entry.id   AF-A0A8I1GRR0-F1
#
_cell.length_a   1.000
_cell.length_b   1.000
_cell.length_c   1.000
_cell.angle_alpha   90.00
_cell.angle_beta   90.00
_cell.angle_gamma   90.00
#
_symmetry.space_group_name_H-M   'P 1'
#
loop_
_entity.id
_entity.type
_entity.pdbx_description
1 polymer ?
#
loop_
_entity_poly.entity_id
_entity_poly.type
_entity_poly.pdbx_seq_one_letter_code
_entity_poly.pdbx_strand_id
1 'polypeptide(L)'
;MNKKSKFTQMMVGISTVALSFGSIQTQVSAEEKTPYKVSQVKPTGIEASKDELAHSTKADETLSYEERLEVNDFSKRPAPAVKQAASKQYQQKYSLAELNRMSNDEFIDTLGSISGNQITDLDQFNQETKAFYQNKERIQLIIDELGRRGSTFTKDDTKGIETFVEVLRSVSYVGFNNKEVNYLYERSFHDKCLPALKAIAKNPNFKLGTDKQDAMVVAYGKLIRNASCDAETVQYAANILKQYNDNISTYISEQNKGAVVYQLIQGIDDDVQSYLLDTRKKANETIWYGKIDGFINEISRMALLNHVTAENKWLINNGVYYTGRFGKFHSIPNVPLEVLTQATNMYPRLSEAYFNAVEQISTNYGGKDYYGNTIDLKKIREEGQKQYLPKTYTFDDGAIVFKTGDKVTEEKVKRLYWATKEVKAQYHRVIGKDGALEPGKADDVLTIVIYNNPDEYKRNSQLYGYDTNNGGIYIEGIGTFFTFERTSEQSRYSLEELFRHEFTHYLQGRYEVPGSWGQGEMYRNERLTWFEEGNAEFFAGSTRTNNVVPRKSVISGLSSDPAKRYTAQRTLFSKYGDGVGNEKWDFYNYSFALQSYLYTHQFETFDKIQDLIRANDVNGYDVYREALSKDSNLNKGYQDYMKQLIDNQGTYKTPQVSDDYLAEHAPKPLADVKKDITDVAKIKDATITKHNSQFFNTFTLEGTYTGGVTKGESEDWKAMSKQINQSLEQLAQKEWSGYKTVTAYFVNYRVNENNQFEYDAVFHGVATGEEEKQAIKVNMNGPYNEILNEKVEFHSDGTECTDIKIVFYLWDFGDGTTSTEANPTHVYDKEGTYTAKLTVKDNKGKVGRGKTTVTVKKDEPAGHNYQDAKVLSFNKLSKGNMDKSNMAYMYTFNVTSPKEVDISVIDEQGIGVNWDVYHESDLGNPVITGQADGNNIKGKFEAKPGKYYLVSFFDQENRKGTYSLLVK
;
A
#
# COMPACT_ATOMS: atom_id res chain seq x y z
N MET A 1 -29.01 -10.81 -53.58
CA MET A 1 -30.47 -10.96 -53.79
C MET A 1 -31.14 -11.11 -52.42
N ASN A 2 -32.17 -10.32 -52.04
CA ASN A 2 -33.60 -10.43 -52.39
C ASN A 2 -34.26 -11.72 -51.83
N LYS A 3 -35.37 -11.71 -51.05
CA LYS A 3 -36.39 -10.67 -50.75
C LYS A 3 -37.00 -10.80 -49.31
N LYS A 4 -37.38 -9.63 -48.74
CA LYS A 4 -38.63 -9.24 -47.99
C LYS A 4 -39.37 -10.31 -47.14
N SER A 5 -39.84 -10.00 -45.92
CA SER A 5 -40.90 -9.01 -45.59
C SER A 5 -40.82 -8.58 -44.09
N LYS A 6 -40.89 -7.29 -43.69
CA LYS A 6 -42.08 -6.52 -43.20
C LYS A 6 -42.99 -7.28 -42.19
N PHE A 7 -43.55 -6.73 -41.10
CA PHE A 7 -43.75 -5.36 -40.55
C PHE A 7 -44.35 -5.50 -39.10
N THR A 8 -44.46 -4.55 -38.14
CA THR A 8 -44.17 -3.09 -38.00
C THR A 8 -44.03 -2.66 -36.51
N GLN A 9 -43.74 -1.37 -36.26
CA GLN A 9 -44.20 -0.40 -35.22
C GLN A 9 -45.33 -0.78 -34.21
N MET A 10 -45.56 -0.09 -33.06
CA MET A 10 -45.10 1.26 -32.60
C MET A 10 -45.09 1.46 -31.07
N MET A 11 -44.10 2.23 -30.59
CA MET A 11 -44.12 3.37 -29.62
C MET A 11 -45.09 3.51 -28.41
N VAL A 12 -44.47 3.99 -27.33
CA VAL A 12 -44.91 5.05 -26.36
C VAL A 12 -46.03 4.74 -25.37
N GLY A 13 -45.74 5.02 -24.10
CA GLY A 13 -46.68 4.97 -22.96
C GLY A 13 -46.12 5.70 -21.74
N ILE A 14 -45.91 7.01 -21.85
CA ILE A 14 -45.42 7.86 -20.74
C ILE A 14 -46.53 8.04 -19.69
N SER A 15 -46.22 7.85 -18.40
CA SER A 15 -46.90 8.55 -17.30
C SER A 15 -46.04 8.56 -16.03
N THR A 16 -45.73 9.77 -15.57
CA THR A 16 -45.06 10.13 -14.31
C THR A 16 -46.05 10.16 -13.12
N VAL A 17 -45.56 10.62 -11.94
CA VAL A 17 -46.24 10.76 -10.62
C VAL A 17 -46.10 9.47 -9.78
N ALA A 18 -45.21 9.35 -8.78
CA ALA A 18 -44.55 10.26 -7.81
C ALA A 18 -45.38 10.58 -6.54
N LEU A 19 -44.68 10.60 -5.38
CA LEU A 19 -45.18 10.82 -4.00
C LEU A 19 -46.05 9.66 -3.43
N SER A 20 -46.03 9.31 -2.14
CA SER A 20 -45.11 9.70 -1.04
C SER A 20 -45.26 8.76 0.18
N PHE A 21 -44.19 8.64 0.98
CA PHE A 21 -44.10 8.21 2.40
C PHE A 21 -45.29 7.48 3.10
N GLY A 22 -45.00 6.31 3.69
CA GLY A 22 -45.85 5.70 4.72
C GLY A 22 -45.32 4.35 5.25
N SER A 23 -44.90 4.30 6.51
CA SER A 23 -44.60 3.06 7.26
C SER A 23 -45.88 2.23 7.50
N ILE A 24 -45.82 0.89 7.57
CA ILE A 24 -45.53 0.09 8.78
C ILE A 24 -45.24 -1.38 8.38
N GLN A 25 -44.59 -2.14 9.28
CA GLN A 25 -44.16 -3.53 9.08
C GLN A 25 -45.33 -4.54 8.95
N THR A 26 -45.10 -5.63 8.21
CA THR A 26 -45.33 -7.03 8.68
C THR A 26 -44.68 -8.03 7.73
N GLN A 27 -44.41 -9.26 8.21
CA GLN A 27 -43.78 -10.33 7.42
C GLN A 27 -44.85 -11.15 6.67
N VAL A 28 -44.53 -11.63 5.46
CA VAL A 28 -45.13 -12.86 4.88
C VAL A 28 -44.05 -13.62 4.11
N SER A 29 -44.02 -14.95 4.24
CA SER A 29 -43.10 -15.85 3.52
C SER A 29 -43.57 -16.15 2.10
N ALA A 30 -42.64 -16.48 1.19
CA ALA A 30 -42.94 -17.12 -0.09
C ALA A 30 -42.69 -18.64 -0.01
N GLU A 31 -43.63 -19.45 -0.52
CA GLU A 31 -43.55 -20.92 -0.52
C GLU A 31 -42.70 -21.48 -1.68
N GLU A 32 -42.19 -22.71 -1.51
CA GLU A 32 -41.56 -23.48 -2.59
C GLU A 32 -42.58 -24.12 -3.55
N LYS A 33 -42.17 -24.25 -4.84
CA LYS A 33 -42.44 -25.37 -5.76
C LYS A 33 -41.68 -25.15 -7.07
N THR A 34 -41.00 -26.12 -7.70
CA THR A 34 -40.64 -27.51 -7.32
C THR A 34 -39.41 -27.93 -8.17
N PRO A 35 -38.60 -28.93 -7.77
CA PRO A 35 -37.28 -29.17 -8.34
C PRO A 35 -37.24 -30.15 -9.53
N TYR A 36 -36.13 -30.16 -10.27
CA TYR A 36 -35.77 -31.22 -11.22
C TYR A 36 -34.72 -32.17 -10.64
N LYS A 37 -34.78 -33.45 -11.03
CA LYS A 37 -33.95 -34.52 -10.44
C LYS A 37 -32.58 -34.66 -11.09
N VAL A 38 -31.56 -34.92 -10.26
CA VAL A 38 -30.35 -35.68 -10.63
C VAL A 38 -30.20 -36.83 -9.64
N SER A 39 -29.82 -38.02 -10.13
CA SER A 39 -29.74 -39.24 -9.32
C SER A 39 -28.49 -39.31 -8.43
N GLN A 40 -28.62 -40.03 -7.30
CA GLN A 40 -27.65 -40.05 -6.22
C GLN A 40 -26.54 -41.10 -6.41
N VAL A 41 -25.32 -40.76 -5.98
CA VAL A 41 -24.44 -41.66 -5.22
C VAL A 41 -23.97 -40.86 -3.98
N LYS A 42 -23.96 -41.49 -2.80
CA LYS A 42 -23.75 -40.82 -1.50
C LYS A 42 -22.26 -40.60 -1.19
N PRO A 43 -21.94 -39.51 -0.48
CA PRO A 43 -21.41 -39.66 0.89
C PRO A 43 -22.48 -39.48 1.97
N THR A 44 -22.21 -39.94 3.19
CA THR A 44 -23.17 -39.98 4.31
C THR A 44 -22.73 -39.15 5.51
N GLY A 45 -23.68 -38.40 6.08
CA GLY A 45 -23.73 -38.13 7.52
C GLY A 45 -23.07 -36.84 8.01
N ILE A 46 -23.81 -35.73 7.91
CA ILE A 46 -23.82 -34.71 8.96
C ILE A 46 -25.18 -34.82 9.64
N GLU A 47 -25.20 -34.98 10.96
CA GLU A 47 -26.36 -34.62 11.77
C GLU A 47 -26.06 -33.29 12.47
N ALA A 48 -26.98 -32.33 12.34
CA ALA A 48 -26.86 -31.01 12.96
C ALA A 48 -28.23 -30.58 13.49
N SER A 49 -28.34 -30.47 14.81
CA SER A 49 -29.49 -29.96 15.56
C SER A 49 -29.08 -29.87 17.03
N LYS A 50 -29.38 -28.84 17.81
CA LYS A 50 -29.92 -27.49 17.54
C LYS A 50 -29.54 -26.64 18.75
N ASP A 51 -29.42 -25.33 18.59
CA ASP A 51 -30.11 -24.36 19.45
C ASP A 51 -30.02 -22.96 18.83
N GLU A 52 -31.13 -22.24 18.86
CA GLU A 52 -31.24 -20.89 18.30
C GLU A 52 -31.01 -19.86 19.42
N LEU A 53 -29.96 -19.05 19.30
CA LEU A 53 -29.81 -17.83 20.09
C LEU A 53 -29.59 -16.63 19.17
N ALA A 54 -30.40 -15.59 19.40
CA ALA A 54 -30.57 -14.48 18.47
C ALA A 54 -29.32 -13.59 18.34
N HIS A 55 -29.17 -12.95 17.18
CA HIS A 55 -28.20 -11.88 16.99
C HIS A 55 -28.51 -10.70 17.93
N SER A 56 -27.59 -10.40 18.85
CA SER A 56 -27.57 -9.15 19.61
C SER A 56 -26.36 -8.32 19.22
N THR A 57 -26.59 -7.25 18.46
CA THR A 57 -25.55 -6.27 18.08
C THR A 57 -25.36 -5.22 19.17
N LYS A 58 -25.01 -5.68 20.38
CA LYS A 58 -24.53 -4.83 21.47
C LYS A 58 -23.34 -5.49 22.16
N ALA A 59 -22.18 -4.82 22.12
CA ALA A 59 -21.23 -4.93 23.21
C ALA A 59 -21.81 -4.15 24.39
N ASP A 60 -21.79 -4.73 25.60
CA ASP A 60 -22.32 -4.02 26.77
C ASP A 60 -21.24 -3.12 27.37
N GLU A 61 -21.39 -1.81 27.16
CA GLU A 61 -20.49 -0.78 27.67
C GLU A 61 -20.73 -0.48 29.15
N THR A 62 -21.76 -1.05 29.79
CA THR A 62 -22.19 -0.65 31.15
C THR A 62 -21.35 -1.19 32.31
N LEU A 63 -20.52 -2.22 32.11
CA LEU A 63 -19.59 -2.70 33.15
C LEU A 63 -18.39 -1.76 33.31
N SER A 64 -18.08 -1.36 34.54
CA SER A 64 -16.89 -0.54 34.84
C SER A 64 -15.57 -1.29 34.57
N TYR A 65 -14.46 -0.56 34.59
CA TYR A 65 -13.12 -1.14 34.39
C TYR A 65 -12.75 -2.12 35.51
N GLU A 66 -13.10 -1.77 36.74
CA GLU A 66 -12.85 -2.56 37.94
C GLU A 66 -13.69 -3.85 37.97
N GLU A 67 -14.99 -3.79 37.62
CA GLU A 67 -15.86 -4.97 37.57
C GLU A 67 -15.41 -6.03 36.54
N ARG A 68 -14.68 -5.61 35.50
CA ARG A 68 -14.12 -6.52 34.47
C ARG A 68 -12.86 -7.28 34.96
N LEU A 69 -12.33 -6.97 36.14
CA LEU A 69 -11.10 -7.57 36.69
C LEU A 69 -11.35 -8.60 37.81
N GLU A 70 -12.49 -8.56 38.53
CA GLU A 70 -12.67 -9.35 39.76
C GLU A 70 -13.33 -10.74 39.58
N VAL A 71 -13.98 -11.03 38.45
CA VAL A 71 -14.86 -12.22 38.31
C VAL A 71 -14.09 -13.51 37.99
N ASN A 72 -13.21 -14.00 38.88
CA ASN A 72 -12.53 -15.30 38.75
C ASN A 72 -12.00 -15.91 40.08
N ASP A 73 -12.88 -16.53 40.90
CA ASP A 73 -12.48 -17.64 41.81
C ASP A 73 -13.52 -18.77 41.78
N PHE A 74 -13.09 -19.94 41.33
CA PHE A 74 -13.85 -21.19 41.43
C PHE A 74 -12.95 -22.38 41.79
N SER A 75 -12.29 -22.32 42.94
CA SER A 75 -11.41 -23.38 43.45
C SER A 75 -12.13 -24.67 43.93
N LYS A 76 -12.73 -25.47 43.04
CA LYS A 76 -13.12 -26.88 43.29
C LYS A 76 -13.13 -27.77 42.03
N ARG A 77 -12.61 -29.00 42.15
CA ARG A 77 -12.61 -30.07 41.11
C ARG A 77 -13.86 -30.97 41.28
N PRO A 78 -14.25 -31.74 40.24
CA PRO A 78 -13.67 -33.08 40.06
C PRO A 78 -13.22 -33.39 38.62
N ALA A 79 -12.41 -34.42 38.44
CA ALA A 79 -12.02 -34.98 37.13
C ALA A 79 -12.85 -36.23 36.80
N PRO A 80 -12.94 -36.63 35.52
CA PRO A 80 -12.51 -38.01 35.21
C PRO A 80 -11.91 -38.27 33.80
N ALA A 81 -11.16 -39.39 33.74
CA ALA A 81 -11.04 -40.35 32.63
C ALA A 81 -10.46 -39.93 31.26
N VAL A 82 -9.23 -40.37 31.00
CA VAL A 82 -8.71 -40.68 29.65
C VAL A 82 -9.05 -42.13 29.28
N LYS A 83 -9.42 -42.38 28.02
CA LYS A 83 -9.28 -43.69 27.37
C LYS A 83 -8.68 -43.52 25.97
N GLN A 84 -7.43 -43.94 25.80
CA GLN A 84 -6.88 -44.24 24.48
C GLN A 84 -7.20 -45.69 24.13
N ALA A 85 -7.45 -45.95 22.84
CA ALA A 85 -7.44 -47.29 22.27
C ALA A 85 -6.36 -47.33 21.17
N ALA A 86 -5.43 -48.27 21.28
CA ALA A 86 -4.34 -48.44 20.32
C ALA A 86 -4.55 -49.73 19.51
N SER A 87 -4.17 -49.71 18.23
CA SER A 87 -3.98 -50.90 17.41
C SER A 87 -2.52 -50.99 16.98
N LYS A 88 -1.99 -52.21 16.88
CA LYS A 88 -0.60 -52.49 16.51
C LYS A 88 -0.54 -53.15 15.14
N GLN A 89 0.42 -52.74 14.32
CA GLN A 89 1.14 -53.67 13.45
C GLN A 89 2.59 -53.18 13.29
N TYR A 90 3.55 -54.01 13.69
CA TYR A 90 4.97 -53.68 13.60
C TYR A 90 5.50 -54.16 12.24
N GLN A 91 5.88 -53.22 11.37
CA GLN A 91 6.78 -53.54 10.26
C GLN A 91 8.20 -53.75 10.82
N GLN A 92 8.88 -54.80 10.35
CA GLN A 92 10.28 -55.03 10.69
C GLN A 92 11.16 -53.91 10.12
N LYS A 93 12.10 -53.44 10.94
CA LYS A 93 13.08 -52.41 10.61
C LYS A 93 14.49 -52.97 10.77
N TYR A 94 15.44 -52.34 10.10
CA TYR A 94 16.84 -52.74 10.08
C TYR A 94 17.74 -51.51 10.26
N SER A 95 18.85 -51.65 10.97
CA SER A 95 19.97 -50.70 10.93
C SER A 95 20.96 -51.04 9.83
N LEU A 96 21.70 -50.04 9.32
CA LEU A 96 22.86 -50.25 8.46
C LEU A 96 23.92 -51.12 9.16
N ALA A 97 24.02 -51.03 10.49
CA ALA A 97 24.91 -51.85 11.30
C ALA A 97 24.52 -53.35 11.29
N GLU A 98 23.22 -53.68 11.22
CA GLU A 98 22.74 -55.06 11.02
C GLU A 98 22.92 -55.51 9.57
N LEU A 99 22.48 -54.69 8.61
CA LEU A 99 22.59 -54.99 7.18
C LEU A 99 24.04 -55.21 6.74
N ASN A 100 25.01 -54.47 7.29
CA ASN A 100 26.42 -54.65 6.96
C ASN A 100 27.06 -55.92 7.55
N ARG A 101 26.44 -56.55 8.56
CA ARG A 101 26.89 -57.83 9.14
C ARG A 101 26.37 -59.06 8.38
N MET A 102 25.34 -58.90 7.56
CA MET A 102 24.78 -59.96 6.73
C MET A 102 25.79 -60.49 5.70
N SER A 103 25.57 -61.73 5.27
CA SER A 103 26.23 -62.27 4.08
C SER A 103 25.82 -61.49 2.82
N ASN A 104 26.61 -61.58 1.74
CA ASN A 104 26.34 -60.80 0.52
C ASN A 104 24.95 -61.09 -0.05
N ASP A 105 24.56 -62.37 -0.14
CA ASP A 105 23.29 -62.78 -0.73
C ASP A 105 22.11 -62.36 0.16
N GLU A 106 22.21 -62.60 1.47
CA GLU A 106 21.22 -62.20 2.49
C GLU A 106 20.99 -60.68 2.53
N PHE A 107 22.07 -59.89 2.46
CA PHE A 107 22.00 -58.42 2.38
C PHE A 107 21.25 -57.97 1.13
N ILE A 108 21.56 -58.57 -0.02
CA ILE A 108 20.98 -58.24 -1.32
C ILE A 108 19.51 -58.67 -1.45
N ASP A 109 19.13 -59.82 -0.92
CA ASP A 109 17.73 -60.25 -0.87
C ASP A 109 16.91 -59.47 0.18
N THR A 110 17.54 -59.06 1.28
CA THR A 110 16.92 -58.14 2.26
C THR A 110 16.64 -56.78 1.62
N LEU A 111 17.65 -56.12 1.03
CA LEU A 111 17.43 -54.86 0.28
C LEU A 111 16.43 -55.02 -0.87
N GLY A 112 16.38 -56.20 -1.48
CA GLY A 112 15.46 -56.54 -2.56
C GLY A 112 14.00 -56.74 -2.15
N SER A 113 13.72 -56.86 -0.85
CA SER A 113 12.40 -57.20 -0.30
C SER A 113 11.83 -56.16 0.69
N ILE A 114 12.66 -55.22 1.16
CA ILE A 114 12.23 -54.10 2.01
C ILE A 114 12.10 -52.78 1.24
N SER A 115 11.37 -51.82 1.81
CA SER A 115 11.37 -50.41 1.42
C SER A 115 12.47 -49.64 2.16
N GLY A 116 13.08 -48.63 1.52
CA GLY A 116 14.15 -47.82 2.12
C GLY A 116 13.79 -47.17 3.48
N ASN A 117 12.51 -46.84 3.71
CA ASN A 117 12.03 -46.31 4.99
C ASN A 117 11.99 -47.34 6.15
N GLN A 118 12.31 -48.61 5.88
CA GLN A 118 12.54 -49.63 6.90
C GLN A 118 14.00 -49.65 7.39
N ILE A 119 14.91 -48.94 6.72
CA ILE A 119 16.29 -48.74 7.17
C ILE A 119 16.33 -47.49 8.07
N THR A 120 16.76 -47.64 9.32
CA THR A 120 16.50 -46.64 10.39
C THR A 120 17.43 -45.43 10.41
N ASP A 121 18.60 -45.57 9.81
CA ASP A 121 19.82 -44.82 10.08
C ASP A 121 20.55 -44.43 8.78
N LEU A 122 19.85 -44.51 7.63
CA LEU A 122 20.39 -44.26 6.29
C LEU A 122 21.27 -43.02 6.23
N ASP A 123 20.71 -41.84 6.51
CA ASP A 123 21.40 -40.56 6.31
C ASP A 123 22.37 -40.18 7.46
N GLN A 124 22.68 -41.11 8.36
CA GLN A 124 23.55 -40.85 9.52
C GLN A 124 24.99 -41.32 9.28
N PHE A 125 25.97 -40.50 9.70
CA PHE A 125 27.37 -40.90 9.84
C PHE A 125 27.77 -40.89 11.32
N ASN A 126 27.73 -42.06 11.95
CA ASN A 126 28.05 -42.26 13.37
C ASN A 126 28.94 -43.52 13.53
N GLN A 127 29.32 -43.88 14.76
CA GLN A 127 30.21 -45.04 15.00
C GLN A 127 29.64 -46.38 14.51
N GLU A 128 28.31 -46.51 14.40
CA GLU A 128 27.62 -47.74 14.00
C GLU A 128 27.48 -47.82 12.47
N THR A 129 27.14 -46.71 11.81
CA THR A 129 26.97 -46.65 10.35
C THR A 129 28.29 -46.51 9.58
N LYS A 130 29.34 -45.95 10.20
CA LYS A 130 30.65 -45.70 9.59
C LYS A 130 31.27 -46.94 8.95
N ALA A 131 31.09 -48.12 9.56
CA ALA A 131 31.58 -49.40 9.03
C ALA A 131 30.91 -49.83 7.70
N PHE A 132 29.70 -49.33 7.40
CA PHE A 132 29.04 -49.53 6.11
C PHE A 132 29.62 -48.57 5.05
N TYR A 133 29.71 -47.28 5.36
CA TYR A 133 30.19 -46.26 4.42
C TYR A 133 31.68 -46.34 4.08
N GLN A 134 32.50 -46.96 4.93
CA GLN A 134 33.89 -47.26 4.62
C GLN A 134 34.06 -48.55 3.80
N ASN A 135 33.02 -49.39 3.66
CA ASN A 135 33.09 -50.66 2.95
C ASN A 135 32.85 -50.49 1.43
N LYS A 136 33.92 -50.16 0.71
CA LYS A 136 33.91 -49.95 -0.76
C LYS A 136 33.40 -51.15 -1.55
N GLU A 137 33.62 -52.38 -1.07
CA GLU A 137 33.18 -53.61 -1.70
C GLU A 137 31.67 -53.82 -1.53
N ARG A 138 31.13 -53.59 -0.33
CA ARG A 138 29.69 -53.60 -0.04
C ARG A 138 28.95 -52.58 -0.91
N ILE A 139 29.50 -51.38 -1.11
CA ILE A 139 28.86 -50.36 -1.96
C ILE A 139 28.96 -50.71 -3.46
N GLN A 140 30.09 -51.26 -3.92
CA GLN A 140 30.20 -51.74 -5.31
C GLN A 140 29.20 -52.86 -5.61
N LEU A 141 29.00 -53.81 -4.68
CA LEU A 141 28.00 -54.88 -4.79
C LEU A 141 26.58 -54.34 -4.99
N ILE A 142 26.21 -53.24 -4.31
CA ILE A 142 24.90 -52.58 -4.49
C ILE A 142 24.77 -52.01 -5.91
N ILE A 143 25.82 -51.38 -6.45
CA ILE A 143 25.84 -50.82 -7.81
C ILE A 143 25.72 -51.93 -8.87
N ASP A 144 26.50 -53.00 -8.71
CA ASP A 144 26.55 -54.11 -9.68
C ASP A 144 25.22 -54.87 -9.71
N GLU A 145 24.64 -55.15 -8.53
CA GLU A 145 23.33 -55.79 -8.40
C GLU A 145 22.18 -54.89 -8.90
N LEU A 146 22.26 -53.58 -8.67
CA LEU A 146 21.31 -52.61 -9.23
C LEU A 146 21.33 -52.65 -10.77
N GLY A 147 22.50 -52.85 -11.38
CA GLY A 147 22.60 -53.12 -12.82
C GLY A 147 21.91 -54.42 -13.25
N ARG A 148 22.16 -55.52 -12.51
CA ARG A 148 21.51 -56.82 -12.79
C ARG A 148 19.98 -56.74 -12.67
N ARG A 149 19.47 -56.12 -11.60
CA ARG A 149 18.03 -55.88 -11.38
C ARG A 149 17.46 -54.94 -12.46
N GLY A 150 18.19 -53.88 -12.82
CA GLY A 150 17.86 -52.98 -13.93
C GLY A 150 17.59 -53.71 -15.24
N SER A 151 18.43 -54.69 -15.58
CA SER A 151 18.24 -55.51 -16.80
C SER A 151 17.06 -56.50 -16.75
N THR A 152 16.41 -56.69 -15.58
CA THR A 152 15.44 -57.78 -15.34
C THR A 152 14.11 -57.37 -14.68
N PHE A 153 13.89 -56.08 -14.37
CA PHE A 153 12.57 -55.60 -13.92
C PHE A 153 11.51 -55.71 -15.02
N THR A 154 10.23 -55.78 -14.61
CA THR A 154 9.08 -55.90 -15.51
C THR A 154 8.06 -54.77 -15.28
N LYS A 155 7.04 -54.69 -16.14
CA LYS A 155 5.89 -53.78 -15.91
C LYS A 155 5.08 -54.04 -14.62
N ASP A 156 5.31 -55.16 -13.93
CA ASP A 156 4.56 -55.57 -12.74
C ASP A 156 5.45 -55.66 -11.48
N ASP A 157 6.78 -55.69 -11.63
CA ASP A 157 7.75 -55.95 -10.57
C ASP A 157 9.05 -55.14 -10.77
N THR A 158 9.33 -54.23 -9.83
CA THR A 158 10.50 -53.33 -9.79
C THR A 158 11.76 -53.96 -9.20
N LYS A 159 11.73 -55.24 -8.78
CA LYS A 159 12.87 -55.99 -8.22
C LYS A 159 13.55 -55.32 -7.00
N GLY A 160 12.86 -54.39 -6.31
CA GLY A 160 13.43 -53.62 -5.21
C GLY A 160 14.41 -52.51 -5.62
N ILE A 161 14.50 -52.18 -6.92
CA ILE A 161 15.41 -51.13 -7.45
C ILE A 161 15.25 -49.79 -6.71
N GLU A 162 14.04 -49.44 -6.30
CA GLU A 162 13.72 -48.25 -5.51
C GLU A 162 14.57 -48.18 -4.23
N THR A 163 14.65 -49.27 -3.46
CA THR A 163 15.43 -49.34 -2.20
C THR A 163 16.93 -49.28 -2.46
N PHE A 164 17.42 -49.97 -3.50
CA PHE A 164 18.83 -49.89 -3.91
C PHE A 164 19.24 -48.46 -4.27
N VAL A 165 18.37 -47.72 -4.96
CA VAL A 165 18.61 -46.30 -5.27
C VAL A 165 18.61 -45.47 -3.99
N GLU A 166 17.65 -45.61 -3.07
CA GLU A 166 17.66 -44.83 -1.81
C GLU A 166 18.93 -45.08 -0.97
N VAL A 167 19.46 -46.32 -0.93
CA VAL A 167 20.75 -46.60 -0.26
C VAL A 167 21.91 -45.86 -0.94
N LEU A 168 22.00 -45.87 -2.28
CA LEU A 168 23.04 -45.14 -3.01
C LEU A 168 22.89 -43.61 -2.91
N ARG A 169 21.67 -43.09 -2.74
CA ARG A 169 21.44 -41.66 -2.50
C ARG A 169 22.03 -41.22 -1.16
N SER A 170 21.87 -42.03 -0.11
CA SER A 170 22.51 -41.76 1.18
C SER A 170 24.04 -41.86 1.09
N VAL A 171 24.59 -42.86 0.38
CA VAL A 171 26.04 -42.99 0.15
C VAL A 171 26.67 -41.66 -0.32
N SER A 172 26.06 -40.98 -1.29
CA SER A 172 26.54 -39.70 -1.79
C SER A 172 26.30 -38.53 -0.81
N TYR A 173 25.15 -38.51 -0.11
CA TYR A 173 24.83 -37.50 0.91
C TYR A 173 25.79 -37.57 2.12
N VAL A 174 26.05 -38.78 2.61
CA VAL A 174 27.02 -39.04 3.67
C VAL A 174 28.44 -38.70 3.20
N GLY A 175 28.79 -39.02 1.95
CA GLY A 175 30.04 -38.59 1.30
C GLY A 175 30.23 -37.06 1.37
N PHE A 176 29.27 -36.29 0.86
CA PHE A 176 29.32 -34.82 0.82
C PHE A 176 29.56 -34.17 2.19
N ASN A 177 28.85 -34.66 3.22
CA ASN A 177 28.90 -34.06 4.55
C ASN A 177 30.11 -34.52 5.39
N ASN A 178 30.76 -35.65 5.07
CA ASN A 178 31.73 -36.30 5.97
C ASN A 178 33.09 -36.51 5.31
N LYS A 179 34.06 -35.67 5.69
CA LYS A 179 35.45 -35.68 5.17
C LYS A 179 36.14 -37.05 5.18
N GLU A 180 35.82 -37.93 6.14
CA GLU A 180 36.37 -39.28 6.22
C GLU A 180 35.96 -40.21 5.06
N VAL A 181 34.84 -39.92 4.40
CA VAL A 181 34.27 -40.73 3.31
C VAL A 181 33.92 -39.89 2.08
N ASN A 182 34.49 -38.68 1.96
CA ASN A 182 34.27 -37.75 0.85
C ASN A 182 34.54 -38.35 -0.54
N TYR A 183 35.36 -39.40 -0.64
CA TYR A 183 35.57 -40.15 -1.88
C TYR A 183 34.27 -40.73 -2.47
N LEU A 184 33.22 -40.89 -1.67
CA LEU A 184 31.89 -41.33 -2.12
C LEU A 184 31.16 -40.25 -2.94
N TYR A 185 31.49 -38.98 -2.72
CA TYR A 185 30.92 -37.82 -3.42
C TYR A 185 31.77 -37.38 -4.64
N GLU A 186 32.98 -37.92 -4.80
CA GLU A 186 33.81 -37.64 -5.96
C GLU A 186 33.14 -38.10 -7.25
N ARG A 187 33.21 -37.27 -8.31
CA ARG A 187 32.62 -37.59 -9.62
C ARG A 187 33.10 -38.95 -10.17
N SER A 188 34.36 -39.30 -9.93
CA SER A 188 34.96 -40.61 -10.26
C SER A 188 34.37 -41.81 -9.50
N PHE A 189 33.71 -41.59 -8.37
CA PHE A 189 32.90 -42.61 -7.69
C PHE A 189 31.46 -42.59 -8.21
N HIS A 190 30.86 -41.41 -8.38
CA HIS A 190 29.52 -41.27 -8.96
C HIS A 190 29.38 -41.87 -10.38
N ASP A 191 30.41 -41.73 -11.24
CA ASP A 191 30.44 -42.30 -12.60
C ASP A 191 30.38 -43.85 -12.59
N LYS A 192 30.64 -44.51 -11.45
CA LYS A 192 30.44 -45.97 -11.30
C LYS A 192 28.99 -46.41 -11.44
N CYS A 193 28.02 -45.51 -11.25
CA CYS A 193 26.60 -45.82 -11.41
C CYS A 193 26.16 -45.85 -12.89
N LEU A 194 26.98 -45.36 -13.83
CA LEU A 194 26.64 -45.28 -15.25
C LEU A 194 26.31 -46.64 -15.91
N PRO A 195 27.00 -47.77 -15.62
CA PRO A 195 26.62 -49.08 -16.14
C PRO A 195 25.25 -49.55 -15.63
N ALA A 196 24.93 -49.29 -14.36
CA ALA A 196 23.65 -49.65 -13.76
C ALA A 196 22.50 -48.82 -14.33
N LEU A 197 22.70 -47.50 -14.49
CA LEU A 197 21.80 -46.62 -15.23
C LEU A 197 21.56 -47.16 -16.65
N LYS A 198 22.62 -47.47 -17.40
CA LYS A 198 22.49 -48.00 -18.77
C LYS A 198 21.78 -49.35 -18.82
N ALA A 199 21.90 -50.20 -17.79
CA ALA A 199 21.17 -51.45 -17.68
C ALA A 199 19.67 -51.24 -17.42
N ILE A 200 19.30 -50.31 -16.52
CA ILE A 200 17.90 -49.89 -16.30
C ILE A 200 17.30 -49.34 -17.60
N ALA A 201 18.00 -48.42 -18.27
CA ALA A 201 17.49 -47.71 -19.43
C ALA A 201 17.37 -48.56 -20.71
N LYS A 202 18.14 -49.66 -20.81
CA LYS A 202 18.08 -50.62 -21.92
C LYS A 202 16.99 -51.69 -21.74
N ASN A 203 16.30 -51.72 -20.60
CA ASN A 203 15.17 -52.62 -20.36
C ASN A 203 13.93 -52.18 -21.16
N PRO A 204 13.25 -53.06 -21.91
CA PRO A 204 12.05 -52.70 -22.71
C PRO A 204 10.82 -52.28 -21.86
N ASN A 205 10.90 -52.36 -20.53
CA ASN A 205 9.92 -51.84 -19.59
C ASN A 205 10.24 -50.41 -19.11
N PHE A 206 11.41 -49.84 -19.44
CA PHE A 206 11.79 -48.46 -19.13
C PHE A 206 11.06 -47.47 -20.06
N LYS A 207 9.84 -47.11 -19.68
CA LYS A 207 8.89 -46.23 -20.38
C LYS A 207 7.78 -45.83 -19.42
N LEU A 208 7.05 -44.75 -19.69
CA LEU A 208 5.83 -44.43 -18.94
C LEU A 208 4.79 -45.53 -19.19
N GLY A 209 4.08 -45.96 -18.14
CA GLY A 209 3.19 -47.12 -18.26
C GLY A 209 2.39 -47.41 -16.99
N THR A 210 2.66 -48.54 -16.35
CA THR A 210 2.13 -48.83 -15.00
C THR A 210 2.87 -48.01 -13.94
N ASP A 211 2.32 -47.91 -12.73
CA ASP A 211 2.96 -47.31 -11.55
C ASP A 211 4.38 -47.86 -11.31
N LYS A 212 4.58 -49.16 -11.61
CA LYS A 212 5.87 -49.84 -11.46
C LYS A 212 6.88 -49.41 -12.51
N GLN A 213 6.45 -49.10 -13.74
CA GLN A 213 7.34 -48.56 -14.76
C GLN A 213 7.65 -47.08 -14.52
N ASP A 214 6.65 -46.29 -14.12
CA ASP A 214 6.80 -44.90 -13.70
C ASP A 214 7.80 -44.77 -12.54
N ALA A 215 7.72 -45.68 -11.54
CA ALA A 215 8.65 -45.76 -10.42
C ALA A 215 10.11 -46.02 -10.85
N MET A 216 10.33 -46.74 -11.97
CA MET A 216 11.68 -46.95 -12.52
C MET A 216 12.23 -45.70 -13.21
N VAL A 217 11.37 -44.90 -13.85
CA VAL A 217 11.76 -43.58 -14.38
C VAL A 217 12.12 -42.62 -13.22
N VAL A 218 11.35 -42.63 -12.13
CA VAL A 218 11.65 -41.87 -10.90
C VAL A 218 12.95 -42.34 -10.26
N ALA A 219 13.15 -43.65 -10.07
CA ALA A 219 14.37 -44.21 -9.52
C ALA A 219 15.61 -43.87 -10.37
N TYR A 220 15.46 -43.86 -11.70
CA TYR A 220 16.51 -43.45 -12.63
C TYR A 220 16.89 -41.97 -12.47
N GLY A 221 15.91 -41.06 -12.46
CA GLY A 221 16.15 -39.63 -12.23
C GLY A 221 16.77 -39.34 -10.85
N LYS A 222 16.28 -40.01 -9.81
CA LYS A 222 16.84 -39.96 -8.45
C LYS A 222 18.30 -40.45 -8.39
N LEU A 223 18.63 -41.52 -9.11
CA LEU A 223 20.00 -42.07 -9.14
C LEU A 223 20.95 -41.14 -9.89
N ILE A 224 20.54 -40.55 -11.02
CA ILE A 224 21.34 -39.52 -11.70
C ILE A 224 21.60 -38.34 -10.74
N ARG A 225 20.54 -37.82 -10.11
CA ARG A 225 20.60 -36.65 -9.20
C ARG A 225 21.67 -36.77 -8.12
N ASN A 226 21.81 -37.97 -7.54
CA ASN A 226 22.73 -38.24 -6.44
C ASN A 226 24.02 -38.94 -6.89
N ALA A 227 24.18 -39.26 -8.18
CA ALA A 227 25.40 -39.80 -8.75
C ALA A 227 25.83 -38.99 -9.98
N SER A 228 25.51 -39.47 -11.19
CA SER A 228 26.02 -38.91 -12.43
C SER A 228 25.15 -39.24 -13.64
N CYS A 229 25.24 -38.43 -14.68
CA CYS A 229 24.85 -38.80 -16.04
C CYS A 229 25.99 -38.58 -17.05
N ASP A 230 25.91 -39.30 -18.16
CA ASP A 230 26.63 -39.00 -19.39
C ASP A 230 25.65 -38.72 -20.55
N ALA A 231 26.17 -38.45 -21.75
CA ALA A 231 25.32 -38.15 -22.90
C ALA A 231 24.45 -39.35 -23.35
N GLU A 232 24.86 -40.60 -23.08
CA GLU A 232 24.07 -41.79 -23.41
C GLU A 232 22.87 -41.91 -22.45
N THR A 233 23.07 -41.70 -21.15
CA THR A 233 21.98 -41.73 -20.16
C THR A 233 20.98 -40.59 -20.35
N VAL A 234 21.44 -39.38 -20.70
CA VAL A 234 20.52 -38.26 -21.01
C VAL A 234 19.70 -38.54 -22.28
N GLN A 235 20.26 -39.19 -23.29
CA GLN A 235 19.51 -39.57 -24.49
C GLN A 235 18.49 -40.70 -24.23
N TYR A 236 18.68 -41.55 -23.22
CA TYR A 236 17.62 -42.45 -22.76
C TYR A 236 16.44 -41.69 -22.14
N ALA A 237 16.70 -40.63 -21.36
CA ALA A 237 15.66 -39.75 -20.85
C ALA A 237 14.89 -39.02 -21.98
N ALA A 238 15.55 -38.65 -23.08
CA ALA A 238 14.90 -38.04 -24.24
C ALA A 238 13.74 -38.91 -24.80
N ASN A 239 13.89 -40.24 -24.80
CA ASN A 239 12.81 -41.15 -25.23
C ASN A 239 11.58 -41.13 -24.30
N ILE A 240 11.79 -40.92 -23.00
CA ILE A 240 10.71 -40.78 -22.01
C ILE A 240 9.96 -39.46 -22.23
N LEU A 241 10.69 -38.35 -22.40
CA LEU A 241 10.10 -37.05 -22.71
C LEU A 241 9.35 -37.08 -24.05
N LYS A 242 9.91 -37.76 -25.07
CA LYS A 242 9.23 -37.98 -26.35
C LYS A 242 7.94 -38.76 -26.18
N GLN A 243 7.94 -39.86 -25.44
CA GLN A 243 6.72 -40.61 -25.15
C GLN A 243 5.67 -39.73 -24.48
N TYR A 244 6.09 -38.87 -23.54
CA TYR A 244 5.18 -37.95 -22.87
C TYR A 244 4.57 -36.94 -23.84
N ASN A 245 5.39 -36.27 -24.64
CA ASN A 245 4.95 -35.29 -25.63
C ASN A 245 4.09 -35.89 -26.76
N ASP A 246 4.36 -37.14 -27.16
CA ASP A 246 3.58 -37.85 -28.18
C ASP A 246 2.20 -38.32 -27.64
N ASN A 247 2.04 -38.46 -26.32
CA ASN A 247 0.79 -38.85 -25.63
C ASN A 247 0.20 -37.70 -24.80
N ILE A 248 0.60 -36.46 -25.09
CA ILE A 248 0.32 -35.29 -24.26
C ILE A 248 -1.18 -35.05 -24.04
N SER A 249 -2.04 -35.37 -25.02
CA SER A 249 -3.51 -35.27 -24.91
C SER A 249 -4.14 -36.09 -23.78
N THR A 250 -3.39 -37.03 -23.19
CA THR A 250 -3.85 -37.92 -22.11
C THR A 250 -3.00 -37.73 -20.86
N TYR A 251 -1.67 -37.73 -20.98
CA TYR A 251 -0.78 -37.64 -19.83
C TYR A 251 -0.70 -36.23 -19.19
N ILE A 252 -1.26 -35.19 -19.82
CA ILE A 252 -1.33 -33.83 -19.25
C ILE A 252 -2.34 -33.74 -18.09
N SER A 253 -3.39 -34.57 -18.10
CA SER A 253 -4.33 -34.73 -16.99
C SER A 253 -3.84 -35.73 -15.92
N GLU A 254 -2.87 -36.58 -16.24
CA GLU A 254 -2.29 -37.54 -15.30
C GLU A 254 -1.15 -36.91 -14.50
N GLN A 255 -1.47 -36.26 -13.37
CA GLN A 255 -0.49 -35.56 -12.53
C GLN A 255 0.75 -36.40 -12.18
N ASN A 256 0.60 -37.72 -11.98
CA ASN A 256 1.74 -38.62 -11.75
C ASN A 256 2.72 -38.65 -12.93
N LYS A 257 2.23 -38.75 -14.18
CA LYS A 257 3.07 -38.77 -15.38
C LYS A 257 3.86 -37.46 -15.52
N GLY A 258 3.20 -36.33 -15.26
CA GLY A 258 3.85 -35.02 -15.22
C GLY A 258 4.95 -34.95 -14.17
N ALA A 259 4.68 -35.39 -12.94
CA ALA A 259 5.65 -35.43 -11.85
C ALA A 259 6.85 -36.35 -12.13
N VAL A 260 6.62 -37.51 -12.76
CA VAL A 260 7.68 -38.47 -13.18
C VAL A 260 8.63 -37.82 -14.18
N VAL A 261 8.09 -37.16 -15.22
CA VAL A 261 8.90 -36.46 -16.24
C VAL A 261 9.63 -35.26 -15.65
N TYR A 262 8.99 -34.49 -14.77
CA TYR A 262 9.60 -33.37 -14.08
C TYR A 262 10.79 -33.80 -13.20
N GLN A 263 10.65 -34.86 -12.40
CA GLN A 263 11.73 -35.40 -11.56
C GLN A 263 12.91 -35.93 -12.39
N LEU A 264 12.64 -36.50 -13.57
CA LEU A 264 13.68 -36.93 -14.52
C LEU A 264 14.48 -35.74 -15.07
N ILE A 265 13.81 -34.65 -15.43
CA ILE A 265 14.47 -33.41 -15.91
C ILE A 265 15.28 -32.76 -14.77
N GLN A 266 14.71 -32.64 -13.56
CA GLN A 266 15.42 -32.12 -12.39
C GLN A 266 16.68 -32.92 -12.05
N GLY A 267 16.59 -34.25 -12.04
CA GLY A 267 17.74 -35.10 -11.70
C GLY A 267 18.92 -34.91 -12.65
N ILE A 268 18.63 -34.71 -13.95
CA ILE A 268 19.64 -34.42 -14.97
C ILE A 268 20.20 -32.99 -14.83
N ASP A 269 19.36 -31.98 -14.54
CA ASP A 269 19.85 -30.61 -14.34
C ASP A 269 20.76 -30.52 -13.10
N ASP A 270 20.39 -31.16 -11.98
CA ASP A 270 21.18 -31.14 -10.76
C ASP A 270 22.61 -31.68 -10.97
N ASP A 271 22.81 -32.81 -11.66
CA ASP A 271 24.17 -33.30 -12.01
C ASP A 271 24.88 -32.39 -13.01
N VAL A 272 24.21 -32.01 -14.11
CA VAL A 272 24.83 -31.25 -15.20
C VAL A 272 25.29 -29.86 -14.73
N GLN A 273 24.51 -29.19 -13.88
CA GLN A 273 24.87 -27.87 -13.36
C GLN A 273 25.86 -27.97 -12.19
N SER A 274 25.80 -29.03 -11.36
CA SER A 274 26.84 -29.29 -10.34
C SER A 274 28.20 -29.50 -11.00
N TYR A 275 28.27 -30.31 -12.06
CA TYR A 275 29.50 -30.50 -12.84
C TYR A 275 30.06 -29.19 -13.40
N LEU A 276 29.22 -28.27 -13.88
CA LEU A 276 29.66 -26.93 -14.32
C LEU A 276 30.19 -26.08 -13.15
N LEU A 277 29.58 -26.16 -11.98
CA LEU A 277 30.02 -25.45 -10.78
C LEU A 277 31.36 -25.99 -10.26
N ASP A 278 31.52 -27.31 -10.17
CA ASP A 278 32.72 -27.96 -9.65
C ASP A 278 33.91 -27.81 -10.60
N THR A 279 33.71 -28.07 -11.89
CA THR A 279 34.79 -28.04 -12.88
C THR A 279 35.08 -26.64 -13.44
N ARG A 280 34.19 -25.66 -13.19
CA ARG A 280 34.23 -24.29 -13.74
C ARG A 280 34.30 -24.20 -15.27
N LYS A 281 34.01 -25.30 -15.97
CA LYS A 281 33.97 -25.38 -17.43
C LYS A 281 32.80 -24.60 -18.02
N LYS A 282 32.94 -24.21 -19.28
CA LYS A 282 31.82 -23.74 -20.11
C LYS A 282 31.03 -24.93 -20.66
N ALA A 283 29.78 -24.69 -21.05
CA ALA A 283 28.90 -25.74 -21.57
C ALA A 283 29.52 -26.51 -22.75
N ASN A 284 30.20 -25.81 -23.66
CA ASN A 284 30.90 -26.36 -24.83
C ASN A 284 32.21 -27.12 -24.54
N GLU A 285 32.65 -27.17 -23.27
CA GLU A 285 33.83 -27.91 -22.79
C GLU A 285 33.42 -29.21 -22.04
N THR A 286 32.12 -29.53 -22.03
CA THR A 286 31.53 -30.68 -21.32
C THR A 286 31.25 -31.89 -22.21
N ILE A 287 30.99 -33.05 -21.58
CA ILE A 287 30.70 -34.30 -22.29
C ILE A 287 29.36 -34.30 -23.04
N TRP A 288 28.42 -33.43 -22.66
CA TRP A 288 27.04 -33.36 -23.19
C TRP A 288 26.88 -32.46 -24.42
N TYR A 289 27.81 -31.51 -24.65
CA TYR A 289 27.68 -30.51 -25.73
C TYR A 289 27.53 -31.17 -27.12
N GLY A 290 26.48 -30.78 -27.84
CA GLY A 290 26.12 -31.31 -29.15
C GLY A 290 25.78 -32.81 -29.17
N LYS A 291 25.52 -33.42 -28.00
CA LYS A 291 25.17 -34.84 -27.86
C LYS A 291 23.86 -35.10 -27.14
N ILE A 292 23.26 -34.09 -26.50
CA ILE A 292 21.97 -34.19 -25.81
C ILE A 292 20.83 -33.44 -26.54
N ASP A 293 21.04 -33.04 -27.79
CA ASP A 293 20.11 -32.23 -28.58
C ASP A 293 18.68 -32.79 -28.60
N GLY A 294 18.51 -34.11 -28.69
CA GLY A 294 17.20 -34.77 -28.63
C GLY A 294 16.44 -34.50 -27.33
N PHE A 295 17.13 -34.51 -26.19
CA PHE A 295 16.56 -34.17 -24.88
C PHE A 295 16.12 -32.70 -24.83
N ILE A 296 16.96 -31.79 -25.31
CA ILE A 296 16.69 -30.34 -25.36
C ILE A 296 15.48 -30.04 -26.29
N ASN A 297 15.37 -30.73 -27.42
CA ASN A 297 14.28 -30.55 -28.37
C ASN A 297 12.94 -31.09 -27.84
N GLU A 298 12.94 -32.17 -27.06
CA GLU A 298 11.73 -32.66 -26.40
C GLU A 298 11.30 -31.78 -25.21
N ILE A 299 12.23 -31.16 -24.47
CA ILE A 299 11.91 -30.08 -23.52
C ILE A 299 11.30 -28.87 -24.27
N SER A 300 11.86 -28.54 -25.43
CA SER A 300 11.41 -27.42 -26.27
C SER A 300 10.00 -27.60 -26.84
N ARG A 301 9.56 -28.84 -27.09
CA ARG A 301 8.15 -29.14 -27.44
C ARG A 301 7.17 -28.77 -26.31
N MET A 302 7.58 -28.90 -25.05
CA MET A 302 6.76 -28.52 -23.88
C MET A 302 6.63 -27.00 -23.74
N ALA A 303 7.65 -26.25 -24.16
CA ALA A 303 7.69 -24.78 -24.13
C ALA A 303 6.76 -24.10 -25.16
N LEU A 304 6.15 -24.85 -26.08
CA LEU A 304 5.36 -24.34 -27.21
C LEU A 304 3.93 -24.90 -27.28
N LEU A 305 3.37 -25.31 -26.13
CA LEU A 305 1.96 -25.70 -26.03
C LEU A 305 1.08 -24.44 -26.12
N ASN A 306 0.47 -24.23 -27.28
CA ASN A 306 -0.18 -22.97 -27.70
C ASN A 306 -1.37 -22.48 -26.84
N HIS A 307 -1.96 -23.35 -26.00
CA HIS A 307 -3.09 -23.00 -25.14
C HIS A 307 -2.76 -23.31 -23.69
N VAL A 308 -2.66 -22.25 -22.87
CA VAL A 308 -2.37 -22.37 -21.43
C VAL A 308 -3.66 -22.74 -20.68
N THR A 309 -3.60 -23.80 -19.89
CA THR A 309 -4.67 -24.29 -19.01
C THR A 309 -4.12 -24.51 -17.59
N ALA A 310 -4.99 -24.78 -16.61
CA ALA A 310 -4.54 -25.03 -15.23
C ALA A 310 -3.64 -26.29 -15.15
N GLU A 311 -3.93 -27.29 -15.97
CA GLU A 311 -3.26 -28.59 -16.02
C GLU A 311 -1.88 -28.51 -16.68
N ASN A 312 -1.66 -27.55 -17.60
CA ASN A 312 -0.43 -27.48 -18.41
C ASN A 312 0.46 -26.26 -18.17
N LYS A 313 -0.03 -25.21 -17.48
CA LYS A 313 0.75 -23.99 -17.20
C LYS A 313 2.11 -24.29 -16.58
N TRP A 314 2.15 -25.20 -15.60
CA TRP A 314 3.39 -25.61 -14.94
C TRP A 314 4.37 -26.29 -15.91
N LEU A 315 3.86 -27.10 -16.84
CA LEU A 315 4.66 -27.83 -17.84
C LEU A 315 5.26 -26.87 -18.86
N ILE A 316 4.46 -25.90 -19.34
CA ILE A 316 4.92 -24.83 -20.24
C ILE A 316 6.05 -24.04 -19.61
N ASN A 317 5.87 -23.59 -18.36
CA ASN A 317 6.86 -22.78 -17.65
C ASN A 317 8.17 -23.54 -17.40
N ASN A 318 8.09 -24.83 -17.08
CA ASN A 318 9.27 -25.69 -16.97
C ASN A 318 9.92 -25.95 -18.32
N GLY A 319 9.14 -26.19 -19.39
CA GLY A 319 9.65 -26.29 -20.76
C GLY A 319 10.47 -25.06 -21.14
N VAL A 320 9.89 -23.86 -20.98
CA VAL A 320 10.58 -22.58 -21.23
C VAL A 320 11.87 -22.46 -20.39
N TYR A 321 11.79 -22.69 -19.07
CA TYR A 321 12.94 -22.60 -18.17
C TYR A 321 14.08 -23.55 -18.57
N TYR A 322 13.79 -24.84 -18.76
CA TYR A 322 14.79 -25.84 -19.09
C TYR A 322 15.29 -25.73 -20.54
N THR A 323 14.48 -25.27 -21.51
CA THR A 323 14.96 -24.92 -22.86
C THR A 323 16.04 -23.86 -22.79
N GLY A 324 15.84 -22.80 -22.01
CA GLY A 324 16.85 -21.76 -21.83
C GLY A 324 18.12 -22.28 -21.17
N ARG A 325 17.94 -22.98 -20.05
CA ARG A 325 19.00 -23.47 -19.16
C ARG A 325 19.85 -24.62 -19.72
N PHE A 326 19.27 -25.52 -20.53
CA PHE A 326 20.01 -26.56 -21.25
C PHE A 326 20.42 -26.15 -22.67
N GLY A 327 19.78 -25.18 -23.31
CA GLY A 327 20.05 -24.85 -24.72
C GLY A 327 21.49 -24.43 -25.02
N LYS A 328 22.23 -23.95 -24.01
CA LYS A 328 23.70 -23.76 -24.03
C LYS A 328 24.53 -25.01 -24.36
N PHE A 329 23.94 -26.21 -24.25
CA PHE A 329 24.55 -27.50 -24.62
C PHE A 329 24.14 -27.99 -26.02
N HIS A 330 23.20 -27.33 -26.71
CA HIS A 330 22.73 -27.74 -28.03
C HIS A 330 23.80 -27.50 -29.11
N SER A 331 23.94 -28.40 -30.10
CA SER A 331 24.93 -28.23 -31.18
C SER A 331 24.73 -26.94 -32.00
N ILE A 332 23.48 -26.48 -32.11
CA ILE A 332 23.08 -25.23 -32.77
C ILE A 332 22.41 -24.32 -31.72
N PRO A 333 23.12 -23.41 -31.06
CA PRO A 333 22.57 -22.59 -29.96
C PRO A 333 21.36 -21.72 -30.36
N ASN A 334 21.22 -21.41 -31.65
CA ASN A 334 20.08 -20.63 -32.16
C ASN A 334 18.74 -21.38 -32.06
N VAL A 335 18.71 -22.72 -32.05
CA VAL A 335 17.44 -23.48 -32.04
C VAL A 335 16.68 -23.30 -30.71
N PRO A 336 17.29 -23.49 -29.53
CA PRO A 336 16.66 -23.12 -28.25
C PRO A 336 16.30 -21.63 -28.13
N LEU A 337 17.12 -20.73 -28.68
CA LEU A 337 16.82 -19.30 -28.72
C LEU A 337 15.60 -18.98 -29.60
N GLU A 338 15.44 -19.69 -30.72
CA GLU A 338 14.25 -19.59 -31.57
C GLU A 338 13.00 -20.00 -30.80
N VAL A 339 13.05 -21.13 -30.09
CA VAL A 339 11.95 -21.64 -29.25
C VAL A 339 11.55 -20.63 -28.17
N LEU A 340 12.52 -20.06 -27.44
CA LEU A 340 12.23 -19.01 -26.45
C LEU A 340 11.61 -17.76 -27.13
N THR A 341 12.13 -17.36 -28.29
CA THR A 341 11.60 -16.23 -29.05
C THR A 341 10.16 -16.51 -29.52
N GLN A 342 9.87 -17.70 -30.01
CA GLN A 342 8.52 -18.15 -30.34
C GLN A 342 7.61 -18.11 -29.11
N ALA A 343 8.06 -18.57 -27.94
CA ALA A 343 7.29 -18.48 -26.69
C ALA A 343 6.95 -17.03 -26.29
N THR A 344 7.86 -16.06 -26.47
CA THR A 344 7.55 -14.63 -26.22
C THR A 344 6.51 -14.02 -27.17
N ASN A 345 6.28 -14.64 -28.34
CA ASN A 345 5.27 -14.22 -29.31
C ASN A 345 3.96 -15.03 -29.19
N MET A 346 4.04 -16.26 -28.70
CA MET A 346 2.91 -17.18 -28.52
C MET A 346 2.08 -16.86 -27.27
N TYR A 347 2.74 -16.56 -26.15
CA TYR A 347 2.06 -16.34 -24.87
C TYR A 347 1.69 -14.87 -24.67
N PRO A 348 0.55 -14.56 -24.01
CA PRO A 348 0.14 -13.19 -23.76
C PRO A 348 1.27 -12.39 -23.08
N ARG A 349 1.51 -11.18 -23.59
CA ARG A 349 2.56 -10.29 -23.09
C ARG A 349 2.39 -10.08 -21.58
N LEU A 350 3.50 -10.09 -20.83
CA LEU A 350 3.53 -9.97 -19.36
C LEU A 350 2.86 -11.14 -18.58
N SER A 351 2.49 -12.25 -19.24
CA SER A 351 2.11 -13.50 -18.57
C SER A 351 3.31 -14.26 -17.98
N GLU A 352 3.07 -15.30 -17.18
CA GLU A 352 4.11 -16.13 -16.55
C GLU A 352 5.09 -16.73 -17.57
N ALA A 353 4.57 -17.35 -18.63
CA ALA A 353 5.36 -17.97 -19.68
C ALA A 353 6.13 -16.93 -20.52
N TYR A 354 5.52 -15.76 -20.76
CA TYR A 354 6.21 -14.63 -21.39
C TYR A 354 7.38 -14.13 -20.53
N PHE A 355 7.16 -13.90 -19.23
CA PHE A 355 8.22 -13.49 -18.29
C PHE A 355 9.34 -14.52 -18.22
N ASN A 356 9.01 -15.80 -18.06
CA ASN A 356 9.98 -16.90 -18.05
C ASN A 356 10.82 -16.90 -19.35
N ALA A 357 10.20 -16.70 -20.51
CA ALA A 357 10.91 -16.70 -21.79
C ALA A 357 11.86 -15.50 -21.94
N VAL A 358 11.42 -14.27 -21.63
CA VAL A 358 12.31 -13.09 -21.68
C VAL A 358 13.43 -13.16 -20.64
N GLU A 359 13.19 -13.75 -19.47
CA GLU A 359 14.22 -13.97 -18.45
C GLU A 359 15.23 -15.05 -18.86
N GLN A 360 14.79 -16.14 -19.52
CA GLN A 360 15.72 -17.13 -20.07
C GLN A 360 16.59 -16.57 -21.21
N ILE A 361 16.02 -15.76 -22.11
CA ILE A 361 16.78 -15.06 -23.17
C ILE A 361 17.78 -14.07 -22.54
N SER A 362 17.34 -13.29 -21.55
CA SER A 362 18.20 -12.33 -20.83
C SER A 362 19.37 -13.01 -20.13
N THR A 363 19.10 -14.13 -19.45
CA THR A 363 20.09 -14.81 -18.59
C THR A 363 21.06 -15.70 -19.36
N ASN A 364 20.59 -16.44 -20.38
CA ASN A 364 21.42 -17.45 -21.06
C ASN A 364 21.88 -17.02 -22.46
N TYR A 365 21.23 -16.04 -23.10
CA TYR A 365 21.50 -15.60 -24.48
C TYR A 365 21.85 -14.11 -24.59
N GLY A 366 22.24 -13.48 -23.48
CA GLY A 366 22.75 -12.11 -23.46
C GLY A 366 21.72 -11.02 -23.79
N GLY A 367 20.44 -11.29 -23.58
CA GLY A 367 19.37 -10.29 -23.76
C GLY A 367 19.08 -9.91 -25.21
N LYS A 368 19.36 -10.81 -26.17
CA LYS A 368 18.91 -10.66 -27.56
C LYS A 368 18.03 -11.84 -27.98
N ASP A 369 16.92 -11.55 -28.63
CA ASP A 369 16.07 -12.57 -29.24
C ASP A 369 16.74 -13.18 -30.49
N TYR A 370 16.10 -14.19 -31.09
CA TYR A 370 16.57 -14.86 -32.31
C TYR A 370 16.78 -13.92 -33.50
N TYR A 371 15.99 -12.85 -33.59
CA TYR A 371 16.08 -11.84 -34.65
C TYR A 371 17.13 -10.76 -34.35
N GLY A 372 17.76 -10.81 -33.18
CA GLY A 372 18.77 -9.85 -32.72
C GLY A 372 18.21 -8.63 -31.96
N ASN A 373 16.89 -8.57 -31.71
CA ASN A 373 16.28 -7.49 -30.96
C ASN A 373 16.72 -7.54 -29.49
N THR A 374 17.06 -6.40 -28.90
CA THR A 374 17.42 -6.31 -27.48
C THR A 374 16.20 -6.34 -26.57
N ILE A 375 16.20 -7.24 -25.60
CA ILE A 375 15.17 -7.36 -24.56
C ILE A 375 15.53 -6.45 -23.38
N ASP A 376 14.79 -5.35 -23.24
CA ASP A 376 14.85 -4.51 -22.05
C ASP A 376 14.00 -5.12 -20.92
N LEU A 377 14.61 -6.04 -20.17
CA LEU A 377 13.96 -6.71 -19.03
C LEU A 377 13.54 -5.71 -17.94
N LYS A 378 14.24 -4.57 -17.77
CA LYS A 378 13.86 -3.54 -16.79
C LYS A 378 12.54 -2.89 -17.19
N LYS A 379 12.44 -2.41 -18.44
CA LYS A 379 11.20 -1.83 -18.98
C LYS A 379 10.04 -2.82 -18.96
N ILE A 380 10.29 -4.10 -19.29
CA ILE A 380 9.27 -5.15 -19.22
C ILE A 380 8.77 -5.35 -17.77
N ARG A 381 9.65 -5.29 -16.77
CA ARG A 381 9.26 -5.32 -15.35
C ARG A 381 8.47 -4.07 -14.95
N GLU A 382 8.88 -2.87 -15.35
CA GLU A 382 8.12 -1.62 -15.11
C GLU A 382 6.72 -1.63 -15.75
N GLU A 383 6.57 -2.24 -16.94
CA GLU A 383 5.28 -2.43 -17.62
C GLU A 383 4.43 -3.50 -16.91
N GLY A 384 5.04 -4.59 -16.44
CA GLY A 384 4.38 -5.61 -15.62
C GLY A 384 3.88 -5.06 -14.28
N GLN A 385 4.68 -4.24 -13.60
CA GLN A 385 4.26 -3.51 -12.40
C GLN A 385 3.05 -2.63 -12.70
N LYS A 386 3.04 -1.86 -13.80
CA LYS A 386 1.88 -1.04 -14.21
C LYS A 386 0.65 -1.87 -14.59
N GLN A 387 0.80 -3.07 -15.13
CA GLN A 387 -0.31 -3.95 -15.47
C GLN A 387 -0.96 -4.59 -14.23
N TYR A 388 -0.15 -5.10 -13.30
CA TYR A 388 -0.63 -5.84 -12.12
C TYR A 388 -0.90 -4.94 -10.91
N LEU A 389 -0.36 -3.72 -10.88
CA LEU A 389 -0.52 -2.72 -9.81
C LEU A 389 -0.89 -1.33 -10.40
N PRO A 390 -1.97 -1.20 -11.20
CA PRO A 390 -2.30 0.02 -11.94
C PRO A 390 -2.76 1.19 -11.07
N LYS A 391 -3.13 0.94 -9.81
CA LYS A 391 -3.63 1.96 -8.88
C LYS A 391 -2.54 2.39 -7.90
N THR A 392 -2.54 3.67 -7.53
CA THR A 392 -1.66 4.21 -6.48
C THR A 392 -2.43 5.21 -5.62
N TYR A 393 -2.26 5.13 -4.31
CA TYR A 393 -2.92 6.01 -3.33
C TYR A 393 -1.89 6.47 -2.28
N THR A 394 -1.84 7.77 -2.01
CA THR A 394 -0.86 8.38 -1.10
C THR A 394 -1.52 8.92 0.16
N PHE A 395 -0.88 8.73 1.31
CA PHE A 395 -1.32 9.21 2.62
C PHE A 395 -0.18 9.89 3.37
N ASP A 396 -0.54 10.70 4.37
CA ASP A 396 0.37 11.44 5.25
C ASP A 396 1.43 12.24 4.47
N ASP A 397 0.96 13.12 3.57
CA ASP A 397 1.76 13.98 2.70
C ASP A 397 2.72 13.22 1.74
N GLY A 398 2.56 11.89 1.64
CA GLY A 398 3.37 10.99 0.81
C GLY A 398 4.16 9.94 1.59
N ALA A 399 4.18 9.99 2.93
CA ALA A 399 4.93 9.05 3.76
C ALA A 399 4.38 7.60 3.75
N ILE A 400 3.14 7.38 3.31
CA ILE A 400 2.57 6.05 3.09
C ILE A 400 1.99 5.95 1.67
N VAL A 401 2.43 4.97 0.88
CA VAL A 401 2.07 4.81 -0.54
C VAL A 401 1.58 3.40 -0.84
N PHE A 402 0.27 3.25 -1.06
CA PHE A 402 -0.32 1.99 -1.51
C PHE A 402 -0.24 1.89 -3.04
N LYS A 403 0.29 0.80 -3.58
CA LYS A 403 0.24 0.40 -5.00
C LYS A 403 -0.59 -0.87 -5.11
N THR A 404 -1.71 -0.85 -5.84
CA THR A 404 -2.66 -1.98 -5.80
C THR A 404 -3.11 -2.46 -7.17
N GLY A 405 -3.49 -3.74 -7.22
CA GLY A 405 -4.29 -4.30 -8.30
C GLY A 405 -5.63 -3.57 -8.49
N ASP A 406 -6.22 -3.73 -9.67
CA ASP A 406 -7.45 -3.06 -10.11
C ASP A 406 -8.70 -3.42 -9.26
N LYS A 407 -8.76 -4.64 -8.71
CA LYS A 407 -9.90 -5.17 -7.95
C LYS A 407 -9.79 -4.89 -6.44
N VAL A 408 -8.63 -4.48 -5.94
CA VAL A 408 -8.48 -4.01 -4.56
C VAL A 408 -9.31 -2.73 -4.38
N THR A 409 -10.22 -2.75 -3.40
CA THR A 409 -11.19 -1.67 -3.20
C THR A 409 -10.58 -0.48 -2.45
N GLU A 410 -11.03 0.74 -2.76
CA GLU A 410 -10.63 1.93 -2.02
C GLU A 410 -11.01 1.85 -0.53
N GLU A 411 -12.15 1.22 -0.23
CA GLU A 411 -12.57 0.93 1.15
C GLU A 411 -11.51 0.10 1.88
N LYS A 412 -11.00 -0.99 1.26
CA LYS A 412 -9.95 -1.81 1.85
C LYS A 412 -8.69 -0.99 2.09
N VAL A 413 -8.26 -0.17 1.12
CA VAL A 413 -7.08 0.71 1.29
C VAL A 413 -7.27 1.72 2.44
N LYS A 414 -8.46 2.33 2.57
CA LYS A 414 -8.80 3.20 3.71
C LYS A 414 -8.75 2.44 5.04
N ARG A 415 -9.27 1.21 5.11
CA ARG A 415 -9.19 0.37 6.32
C ARG A 415 -7.75 0.04 6.69
N LEU A 416 -6.92 -0.38 5.73
CA LEU A 416 -5.51 -0.68 5.98
C LEU A 416 -4.74 0.56 6.46
N TYR A 417 -4.98 1.74 5.89
CA TYR A 417 -4.42 2.99 6.40
C TYR A 417 -4.77 3.20 7.89
N TRP A 418 -6.04 3.09 8.28
CA TRP A 418 -6.41 3.27 9.69
C TRP A 418 -5.89 2.15 10.60
N ALA A 419 -5.72 0.93 10.09
CA ALA A 419 -5.07 -0.16 10.81
C ALA A 419 -3.61 0.16 11.15
N THR A 420 -2.88 0.90 10.30
CA THR A 420 -1.53 1.41 10.66
C THR A 420 -1.57 2.28 11.90
N LYS A 421 -2.64 3.07 12.10
CA LYS A 421 -2.72 4.05 13.20
C LYS A 421 -3.03 3.38 14.53
N GLU A 422 -3.88 2.36 14.53
CA GLU A 422 -4.12 1.54 15.73
C GLU A 422 -2.85 0.77 16.15
N VAL A 423 -2.16 0.13 15.20
CA VAL A 423 -0.91 -0.60 15.49
C VAL A 423 0.21 0.35 15.91
N LYS A 424 0.45 1.43 15.15
CA LYS A 424 1.46 2.47 15.48
C LYS A 424 1.23 3.04 16.89
N ALA A 425 -0.02 3.33 17.25
CA ALA A 425 -0.33 3.89 18.56
C ALA A 425 0.01 2.92 19.70
N GLN A 426 -0.44 1.66 19.64
CA GLN A 426 -0.13 0.70 20.71
C GLN A 426 1.36 0.36 20.77
N TYR A 427 2.03 0.30 19.62
CA TYR A 427 3.47 0.08 19.54
C TYR A 427 4.26 1.20 20.24
N HIS A 428 4.01 2.47 19.91
CA HIS A 428 4.72 3.59 20.56
C HIS A 428 4.40 3.75 22.05
N ARG A 429 3.18 3.38 22.51
CA ARG A 429 2.90 3.30 23.95
C ARG A 429 3.85 2.31 24.64
N VAL A 430 4.06 1.14 24.05
CA VAL A 430 4.94 0.12 24.62
C VAL A 430 6.40 0.56 24.52
N ILE A 431 6.89 0.90 23.33
CA ILE A 431 8.32 1.18 23.14
C ILE A 431 8.75 2.57 23.66
N GLY A 432 7.81 3.42 24.11
CA GLY A 432 8.08 4.72 24.75
C GLY A 432 8.74 5.78 23.86
N LYS A 433 8.86 5.55 22.55
CA LYS A 433 9.53 6.41 21.56
C LYS A 433 8.84 6.32 20.19
N ASP A 434 8.84 7.42 19.44
CA ASP A 434 8.26 7.52 18.10
C ASP A 434 9.14 8.25 17.05
N GLY A 435 10.28 8.79 17.46
CA GLY A 435 11.36 9.19 16.54
C GLY A 435 12.08 7.97 15.98
N ALA A 436 12.32 7.94 14.66
CA ALA A 436 13.04 6.85 14.00
C ALA A 436 14.50 6.77 14.49
N LEU A 437 15.04 5.56 14.62
CA LEU A 437 16.42 5.32 15.07
C LEU A 437 17.45 5.87 14.06
N GLU A 438 17.15 5.70 12.77
CA GLU A 438 18.07 5.98 11.65
C GLU A 438 17.30 6.72 10.52
N PRO A 439 17.11 8.05 10.62
CA PRO A 439 16.40 8.83 9.61
C PRO A 439 17.20 8.96 8.29
N GLY A 440 16.50 9.13 7.16
CA GLY A 440 17.10 9.11 5.82
C GLY A 440 17.12 7.72 5.17
N LYS A 441 16.54 6.70 5.83
CA LYS A 441 16.35 5.34 5.29
C LYS A 441 15.23 5.30 4.25
N ALA A 442 15.19 4.20 3.48
CA ALA A 442 14.13 3.95 2.51
C ALA A 442 12.72 3.82 3.14
N ASP A 443 12.65 3.49 4.44
CA ASP A 443 11.41 3.38 5.21
C ASP A 443 10.89 4.74 5.74
N ASP A 444 11.54 5.87 5.41
CA ASP A 444 10.93 7.20 5.51
C ASP A 444 9.66 7.31 4.62
N VAL A 445 9.52 6.43 3.61
CA VAL A 445 8.29 6.27 2.81
C VAL A 445 7.87 4.80 2.77
N LEU A 446 6.89 4.42 3.58
CA LEU A 446 6.34 3.07 3.59
C LEU A 446 5.53 2.81 2.31
N THR A 447 6.07 1.99 1.41
CA THR A 447 5.35 1.51 0.22
C THR A 447 4.65 0.19 0.53
N ILE A 448 3.39 0.05 0.12
CA ILE A 448 2.56 -1.14 0.36
C ILE A 448 2.03 -1.64 -0.99
N VAL A 449 2.47 -2.83 -1.41
CA VAL A 449 2.14 -3.45 -2.70
C VAL A 449 1.11 -4.56 -2.50
N ILE A 450 -0.08 -4.40 -3.08
CA ILE A 450 -1.21 -5.33 -2.92
C ILE A 450 -1.69 -5.85 -4.28
N TYR A 451 -1.32 -7.08 -4.63
CA TYR A 451 -1.84 -7.77 -5.80
C TYR A 451 -3.30 -8.23 -5.58
N ASN A 452 -4.06 -8.46 -6.66
CA ASN A 452 -5.49 -8.79 -6.52
C ASN A 452 -5.79 -10.16 -5.89
N ASN A 453 -4.85 -11.11 -5.93
CA ASN A 453 -5.04 -12.53 -5.56
C ASN A 453 -3.68 -13.26 -5.49
N PRO A 454 -3.63 -14.50 -4.95
CA PRO A 454 -2.39 -15.26 -4.81
C PRO A 454 -1.69 -15.63 -6.14
N ASP A 455 -2.42 -15.71 -7.26
CA ASP A 455 -1.83 -16.07 -8.56
C ASP A 455 -1.18 -14.88 -9.29
N GLU A 456 -1.69 -13.67 -9.04
CA GLU A 456 -1.03 -12.42 -9.42
C GLU A 456 0.17 -12.15 -8.49
N TYR A 457 0.08 -12.47 -7.18
CA TYR A 457 1.19 -12.30 -6.23
C TYR A 457 2.48 -13.02 -6.66
N LYS A 458 2.36 -14.20 -7.29
CA LYS A 458 3.50 -14.98 -7.81
C LYS A 458 4.36 -14.18 -8.81
N ARG A 459 3.84 -13.10 -9.41
CA ARG A 459 4.62 -12.15 -10.24
C ARG A 459 5.64 -11.35 -9.45
N ASN A 460 5.51 -11.21 -8.12
CA ASN A 460 6.38 -10.35 -7.32
C ASN A 460 7.86 -10.77 -7.42
N SER A 461 8.13 -12.07 -7.51
CA SER A 461 9.45 -12.62 -7.81
C SER A 461 10.02 -12.13 -9.15
N GLN A 462 9.20 -12.13 -10.20
CA GLN A 462 9.56 -11.69 -11.56
C GLN A 462 9.60 -10.15 -11.71
N LEU A 463 8.85 -9.41 -10.89
CA LEU A 463 8.68 -7.95 -11.00
C LEU A 463 9.56 -7.14 -10.04
N TYR A 464 9.90 -7.70 -8.87
CA TYR A 464 10.67 -7.04 -7.81
C TYR A 464 11.82 -7.89 -7.24
N GLY A 465 11.82 -9.22 -7.45
CA GLY A 465 12.91 -10.12 -7.04
C GLY A 465 12.74 -10.83 -5.70
N TYR A 466 11.61 -10.62 -5.00
CA TYR A 466 11.36 -11.18 -3.67
C TYR A 466 10.51 -12.46 -3.71
N ASP A 467 10.70 -13.34 -2.72
CA ASP A 467 9.98 -14.61 -2.63
C ASP A 467 8.46 -14.43 -2.47
N THR A 468 7.69 -15.41 -2.95
CA THR A 468 6.22 -15.42 -2.93
C THR A 468 5.63 -16.67 -2.26
N ASN A 469 6.42 -17.47 -1.55
CA ASN A 469 5.97 -18.67 -0.83
C ASN A 469 5.52 -18.33 0.60
N ASN A 470 4.83 -17.19 0.72
CA ASN A 470 4.48 -16.50 1.96
C ASN A 470 3.12 -15.78 1.77
N GLY A 471 2.49 -15.35 2.88
CA GLY A 471 1.30 -14.50 2.82
C GLY A 471 1.63 -13.05 2.44
N GLY A 472 2.85 -12.64 2.73
CA GLY A 472 3.41 -11.33 2.45
C GLY A 472 4.88 -11.33 2.87
N ILE A 473 5.55 -10.20 2.62
CA ILE A 473 6.89 -9.96 3.13
C ILE A 473 7.19 -8.45 3.16
N TYR A 474 7.63 -7.94 4.31
CA TYR A 474 8.24 -6.62 4.43
C TYR A 474 9.73 -6.66 4.09
N ILE A 475 10.19 -5.69 3.27
CA ILE A 475 11.59 -5.51 2.89
C ILE A 475 12.06 -4.13 3.35
N GLU A 476 12.70 -4.08 4.51
CA GLU A 476 13.21 -2.87 5.18
C GLU A 476 14.16 -2.05 4.30
N GLY A 477 15.11 -2.69 3.63
CA GLY A 477 16.08 -2.02 2.74
C GLY A 477 15.49 -1.28 1.53
N ILE A 478 14.19 -1.40 1.26
CA ILE A 478 13.45 -0.57 0.29
C ILE A 478 12.11 -0.03 0.85
N GLY A 479 11.92 -0.03 2.18
CA GLY A 479 10.71 0.46 2.84
C GLY A 479 9.40 -0.14 2.31
N THR A 480 9.41 -1.37 1.77
CA THR A 480 8.28 -1.90 0.99
C THR A 480 7.71 -3.20 1.54
N PHE A 481 6.41 -3.22 1.84
CA PHE A 481 5.63 -4.42 2.12
C PHE A 481 4.98 -4.97 0.84
N PHE A 482 5.07 -6.28 0.59
CA PHE A 482 4.42 -6.95 -0.53
C PHE A 482 3.38 -7.98 -0.04
N THR A 483 2.16 -7.98 -0.59
CA THR A 483 1.09 -8.92 -0.25
C THR A 483 -0.01 -8.98 -1.32
N PHE A 484 -1.14 -9.63 -1.03
CA PHE A 484 -2.28 -9.77 -1.94
C PHE A 484 -3.63 -9.75 -1.21
N GLU A 485 -4.69 -9.30 -1.87
CA GLU A 485 -6.05 -9.52 -1.37
C GLU A 485 -6.43 -11.01 -1.47
N ARG A 486 -7.24 -11.51 -0.51
CA ARG A 486 -7.57 -12.94 -0.39
C ARG A 486 -8.99 -13.21 0.09
N THR A 487 -9.52 -14.36 -0.30
CA THR A 487 -10.74 -14.94 0.30
C THR A 487 -10.40 -15.86 1.48
N SER A 488 -11.42 -16.21 2.29
CA SER A 488 -11.33 -17.13 3.43
C SER A 488 -10.87 -18.55 3.07
N GLU A 489 -11.00 -18.94 1.81
CA GLU A 489 -10.60 -20.26 1.30
C GLU A 489 -9.13 -20.25 0.83
N GLN A 490 -8.59 -19.08 0.53
CA GLN A 490 -7.21 -18.87 0.09
C GLN A 490 -6.24 -18.63 1.26
N SER A 491 -6.74 -18.13 2.39
CA SER A 491 -5.94 -17.83 3.58
C SER A 491 -6.79 -17.86 4.84
N ARG A 492 -6.20 -18.37 5.91
CA ARG A 492 -6.73 -18.30 7.27
C ARG A 492 -6.77 -16.88 7.83
N TYR A 493 -5.84 -16.03 7.39
CA TYR A 493 -5.70 -14.64 7.80
C TYR A 493 -6.27 -13.71 6.75
N SER A 494 -7.07 -12.73 7.17
CA SER A 494 -7.57 -11.67 6.28
C SER A 494 -6.44 -10.72 5.82
N LEU A 495 -6.67 -9.93 4.77
CA LEU A 495 -5.67 -8.95 4.33
C LEU A 495 -5.32 -7.95 5.43
N GLU A 496 -6.30 -7.43 6.18
CA GLU A 496 -6.03 -6.49 7.28
C GLU A 496 -5.25 -7.17 8.42
N GLU A 497 -5.59 -8.41 8.75
CA GLU A 497 -4.92 -9.14 9.83
C GLU A 497 -3.44 -9.40 9.53
N LEU A 498 -3.10 -9.87 8.32
CA LEU A 498 -1.71 -10.03 7.92
C LEU A 498 -1.00 -8.67 7.77
N PHE A 499 -1.69 -7.66 7.22
CA PHE A 499 -1.15 -6.31 7.09
C PHE A 499 -0.75 -5.73 8.46
N ARG A 500 -1.54 -5.96 9.52
CA ARG A 500 -1.22 -5.52 10.89
C ARG A 500 0.01 -6.24 11.47
N HIS A 501 0.23 -7.51 11.14
CA HIS A 501 1.47 -8.25 11.48
C HIS A 501 2.67 -7.62 10.78
N GLU A 502 2.64 -7.55 9.45
CA GLU A 502 3.76 -7.11 8.61
C GLU A 502 4.10 -5.62 8.80
N PHE A 503 3.10 -4.78 9.08
CA PHE A 503 3.32 -3.39 9.49
C PHE A 503 4.09 -3.29 10.81
N THR A 504 4.01 -4.28 11.70
CA THR A 504 4.83 -4.32 12.92
C THR A 504 6.31 -4.55 12.60
N HIS A 505 6.66 -5.33 11.56
CA HIS A 505 8.07 -5.46 11.12
C HIS A 505 8.63 -4.14 10.56
N TYR A 506 7.80 -3.33 9.90
CA TYR A 506 8.15 -1.94 9.56
C TYR A 506 8.43 -1.10 10.82
N LEU A 507 7.62 -1.22 11.86
CA LEU A 507 7.85 -0.49 13.12
C LEU A 507 9.12 -0.98 13.84
N GLN A 508 9.39 -2.29 13.84
CA GLN A 508 10.58 -2.91 14.44
C GLN A 508 11.88 -2.37 13.85
N GLY A 509 12.06 -2.45 12.52
CA GLY A 509 13.28 -1.97 11.85
C GLY A 509 13.48 -0.45 11.89
N ARG A 510 12.42 0.32 12.17
CA ARG A 510 12.46 1.80 12.17
C ARG A 510 12.62 2.42 13.56
N TYR A 511 12.06 1.80 14.60
CA TYR A 511 11.94 2.40 15.94
C TYR A 511 12.52 1.55 17.09
N GLU A 512 12.85 0.28 16.86
CA GLU A 512 13.23 -0.67 17.93
C GLU A 512 14.57 -1.37 17.70
N VAL A 513 14.87 -1.85 16.49
CA VAL A 513 16.11 -2.60 16.21
C VAL A 513 17.09 -1.74 15.38
N PRO A 514 18.28 -1.39 15.91
CA PRO A 514 19.30 -0.65 15.16
C PRO A 514 19.97 -1.47 14.05
N GLY A 515 20.48 -0.79 13.01
CA GLY A 515 21.04 -1.43 11.82
C GLY A 515 19.96 -1.79 10.79
N SER A 516 20.15 -2.90 10.07
CA SER A 516 19.17 -3.39 9.08
C SER A 516 18.70 -4.80 9.41
N TRP A 517 17.47 -5.14 8.99
CA TRP A 517 16.84 -6.39 9.36
C TRP A 517 17.65 -7.61 8.89
N GLY A 518 17.84 -8.58 9.79
CA GLY A 518 18.68 -9.76 9.57
C GLY A 518 20.20 -9.48 9.57
N GLN A 519 20.65 -8.24 9.84
CA GLN A 519 22.06 -7.83 9.73
C GLN A 519 22.61 -7.20 11.01
N GLY A 520 23.87 -7.49 11.34
CA GLY A 520 24.52 -7.00 12.56
C GLY A 520 24.57 -8.03 13.69
N GLU A 521 25.10 -7.62 14.85
CA GLU A 521 25.45 -8.55 15.94
C GLU A 521 24.23 -9.14 16.65
N MET A 522 23.13 -8.38 16.79
CA MET A 522 21.91 -8.84 17.47
C MET A 522 21.23 -9.99 16.71
N TYR A 523 21.11 -9.90 15.37
CA TYR A 523 20.52 -10.94 14.52
C TYR A 523 21.32 -12.25 14.44
N ARG A 524 22.63 -12.23 14.76
CA ARG A 524 23.43 -13.48 14.79
C ARG A 524 22.82 -14.50 15.75
N ASN A 525 22.98 -15.78 15.42
CA ASN A 525 22.45 -16.91 16.18
C ASN A 525 20.91 -16.97 16.31
N GLU A 526 20.15 -16.15 15.55
CA GLU A 526 18.68 -16.07 15.59
C GLU A 526 18.13 -15.69 16.97
N ARG A 527 18.69 -14.63 17.58
CA ARG A 527 18.22 -14.12 18.88
C ARG A 527 16.80 -13.56 18.82
N LEU A 528 16.50 -12.84 17.74
CA LEU A 528 15.28 -12.04 17.61
C LEU A 528 14.10 -12.79 16.98
N THR A 529 14.30 -14.00 16.45
CA THR A 529 13.24 -14.74 15.73
C THR A 529 11.97 -14.96 16.55
N TRP A 530 12.09 -15.34 17.82
CA TRP A 530 10.92 -15.43 18.72
C TRP A 530 10.34 -14.05 19.06
N PHE A 531 11.19 -13.03 19.14
CA PHE A 531 10.84 -11.69 19.61
C PHE A 531 10.06 -10.92 18.53
N GLU A 532 10.61 -10.83 17.32
CA GLU A 532 10.04 -10.06 16.20
C GLU A 532 8.71 -10.66 15.75
N GLU A 533 8.66 -11.97 15.48
CA GLU A 533 7.42 -12.67 15.08
C GLU A 533 6.39 -12.70 16.21
N GLY A 534 6.85 -12.89 17.45
CA GLY A 534 5.98 -12.83 18.62
C GLY A 534 5.37 -11.45 18.83
N ASN A 535 6.15 -10.38 18.63
CA ASN A 535 5.65 -9.00 18.70
C ASN A 535 4.75 -8.67 17.50
N ALA A 536 5.03 -9.18 16.30
CA ALA A 536 4.20 -8.93 15.13
C ALA A 536 2.81 -9.61 15.25
N GLU A 537 2.74 -10.88 15.67
CA GLU A 537 1.45 -11.54 15.96
C GLU A 537 0.73 -10.87 17.16
N PHE A 538 1.47 -10.32 18.14
CA PHE A 538 0.92 -9.59 19.30
C PHE A 538 0.35 -8.22 18.90
N PHE A 539 1.16 -7.30 18.37
CA PHE A 539 0.74 -5.96 17.97
C PHE A 539 -0.26 -5.96 16.82
N ALA A 540 -0.36 -7.04 16.03
CA ALA A 540 -1.49 -7.22 15.12
C ALA A 540 -2.86 -7.28 15.85
N GLY A 541 -2.87 -7.56 17.16
CA GLY A 541 -4.01 -7.46 18.06
C GLY A 541 -4.36 -6.04 18.53
N SER A 542 -3.68 -4.98 18.04
CA SER A 542 -3.90 -3.60 18.48
C SER A 542 -5.31 -3.07 18.20
N THR A 543 -5.84 -2.24 19.11
CA THR A 543 -7.15 -1.59 19.00
C THR A 543 -7.06 -0.09 19.32
N ARG A 544 -8.12 0.68 18.99
CA ARG A 544 -8.19 2.12 19.30
C ARG A 544 -8.18 2.44 20.80
N THR A 545 -8.96 1.73 21.61
CA THR A 545 -9.22 2.08 23.04
C THR A 545 -8.98 0.96 24.04
N ASN A 546 -8.84 -0.29 23.63
CA ASN A 546 -8.72 -1.45 24.53
C ASN A 546 -7.32 -2.10 24.46
N ASN A 547 -6.29 -1.25 24.30
CA ASN A 547 -4.89 -1.65 24.13
C ASN A 547 -4.69 -2.70 23.01
N VAL A 548 -3.79 -3.66 23.21
CA VAL A 548 -3.59 -4.85 22.39
C VAL A 548 -4.42 -6.01 22.96
N VAL A 549 -5.19 -6.71 22.12
CA VAL A 549 -6.04 -7.84 22.53
C VAL A 549 -5.62 -9.17 21.89
N PRO A 550 -5.73 -10.30 22.60
CA PRO A 550 -5.42 -11.61 22.03
C PRO A 550 -6.28 -11.99 20.82
N ARG A 551 -5.63 -12.42 19.73
CA ARG A 551 -6.27 -12.79 18.46
C ARG A 551 -6.73 -14.24 18.43
N LYS A 552 -8.02 -14.47 18.13
CA LYS A 552 -8.62 -15.82 18.04
C LYS A 552 -7.88 -16.75 17.07
N SER A 553 -7.41 -16.22 15.95
CA SER A 553 -6.60 -16.93 14.95
C SER A 553 -5.35 -17.55 15.57
N VAL A 554 -4.49 -16.74 16.20
CA VAL A 554 -3.24 -17.19 16.84
C VAL A 554 -3.50 -18.14 18.01
N ILE A 555 -4.47 -17.82 18.88
CA ILE A 555 -4.84 -18.68 20.02
C ILE A 555 -5.25 -20.08 19.57
N SER A 556 -5.97 -20.20 18.45
CA SER A 556 -6.40 -21.50 17.93
C SER A 556 -5.26 -22.37 17.36
N GLY A 557 -4.03 -21.84 17.26
CA GLY A 557 -2.83 -22.62 16.99
C GLY A 557 -2.18 -23.22 18.24
N LEU A 558 -2.56 -22.79 19.45
CA LEU A 558 -1.98 -23.31 20.70
C LEU A 558 -2.52 -24.71 21.02
N SER A 559 -1.63 -25.66 21.29
CA SER A 559 -2.03 -27.03 21.61
C SER A 559 -2.78 -27.13 22.94
N SER A 560 -3.99 -27.72 22.90
CA SER A 560 -4.79 -28.00 24.10
C SER A 560 -4.09 -28.98 25.04
N ASP A 561 -3.32 -29.93 24.49
CA ASP A 561 -2.43 -30.87 25.20
C ASP A 561 -1.24 -30.13 25.86
N PRO A 562 -1.16 -30.06 27.20
CA PRO A 562 -0.07 -29.37 27.88
C PRO A 562 1.31 -29.97 27.60
N ALA A 563 1.41 -31.25 27.25
CA ALA A 563 2.69 -31.91 26.97
C ALA A 563 3.30 -31.50 25.62
N LYS A 564 2.54 -30.81 24.76
CA LYS A 564 2.98 -30.32 23.44
C LYS A 564 3.28 -28.84 23.40
N ARG A 565 2.95 -28.09 24.46
CA ARG A 565 3.19 -26.65 24.53
C ARG A 565 4.68 -26.37 24.65
N TYR A 566 5.14 -25.27 24.05
CA TYR A 566 6.52 -24.83 24.22
C TYR A 566 6.70 -24.36 25.68
N THR A 567 7.87 -24.62 26.25
CA THR A 567 8.30 -23.99 27.51
C THR A 567 8.81 -22.58 27.22
N ALA A 568 8.87 -21.70 28.21
CA ALA A 568 9.47 -20.36 28.05
C ALA A 568 10.90 -20.47 27.50
N GLN A 569 11.69 -21.45 27.97
CA GLN A 569 13.00 -21.79 27.42
C GLN A 569 12.98 -22.12 25.92
N ARG A 570 12.05 -22.97 25.47
CA ARG A 570 11.94 -23.34 24.03
C ARG A 570 11.52 -22.12 23.19
N THR A 571 10.58 -21.33 23.67
CA THR A 571 10.10 -20.13 22.98
C THR A 571 11.22 -19.09 22.81
N LEU A 572 11.93 -18.72 23.90
CA LEU A 572 13.04 -17.73 23.88
C LEU A 572 14.23 -18.09 22.97
N PHE A 573 14.31 -19.35 22.51
CA PHE A 573 15.39 -19.86 21.65
C PHE A 573 14.86 -20.48 20.34
N SER A 574 13.60 -20.23 19.99
CA SER A 574 12.99 -20.74 18.75
C SER A 574 13.54 -20.06 17.50
N LYS A 575 13.68 -20.85 16.42
CA LYS A 575 14.33 -20.48 15.15
C LYS A 575 13.45 -20.71 13.94
N TYR A 576 13.82 -20.11 12.81
CA TYR A 576 13.06 -20.25 11.57
C TYR A 576 13.12 -21.69 11.05
N GLY A 577 11.97 -22.38 11.12
CA GLY A 577 11.84 -23.76 10.67
C GLY A 577 12.16 -24.82 11.73
N ASP A 578 12.24 -24.46 13.01
CA ASP A 578 12.30 -25.39 14.15
C ASP A 578 11.05 -26.27 14.22
N GLY A 579 11.22 -27.59 14.07
CA GLY A 579 10.13 -28.56 14.13
C GLY A 579 10.05 -29.46 12.89
N VAL A 580 9.04 -30.35 12.86
CA VAL A 580 8.86 -31.31 11.77
C VAL A 580 7.50 -31.12 11.11
N GLY A 581 7.48 -31.09 9.77
CA GLY A 581 6.26 -30.86 9.00
C GLY A 581 5.63 -29.51 9.34
N ASN A 582 4.38 -29.53 9.82
CA ASN A 582 3.62 -28.33 10.14
C ASN A 582 4.10 -27.63 11.43
N GLU A 583 4.74 -28.35 12.36
CA GLU A 583 5.20 -27.80 13.65
C GLU A 583 6.21 -26.65 13.50
N LYS A 584 6.81 -26.53 12.30
CA LYS A 584 7.73 -25.44 11.89
C LYS A 584 7.16 -24.03 12.00
N TRP A 585 5.84 -23.90 12.09
CA TRP A 585 5.13 -22.62 12.22
C TRP A 585 4.49 -22.45 13.61
N ASP A 586 4.61 -23.44 14.50
CA ASP A 586 4.00 -23.38 15.83
C ASP A 586 4.64 -22.28 16.69
N PHE A 587 5.94 -22.02 16.52
CA PHE A 587 6.68 -21.07 17.35
C PHE A 587 6.12 -19.64 17.30
N TYR A 588 5.47 -19.23 16.20
CA TYR A 588 4.78 -17.94 16.07
C TYR A 588 3.68 -17.82 17.15
N ASN A 589 2.80 -18.83 17.23
CA ASN A 589 1.70 -18.86 18.20
C ASN A 589 2.22 -18.88 19.65
N TYR A 590 3.28 -19.67 19.90
CA TYR A 590 3.90 -19.77 21.22
C TYR A 590 4.63 -18.49 21.63
N SER A 591 5.28 -17.80 20.68
CA SER A 591 5.97 -16.53 20.91
C SER A 591 4.99 -15.39 21.16
N PHE A 592 3.91 -15.30 20.38
CA PHE A 592 2.76 -14.44 20.68
C PHE A 592 2.26 -14.64 22.12
N ALA A 593 2.04 -15.90 22.53
CA ALA A 593 1.52 -16.19 23.86
C ALA A 593 2.51 -15.81 24.98
N LEU A 594 3.83 -15.79 24.70
CA LEU A 594 4.84 -15.34 25.65
C LEU A 594 4.90 -13.81 25.72
N GLN A 595 4.93 -13.11 24.58
CA GLN A 595 4.89 -11.63 24.55
C GLN A 595 3.60 -11.12 25.21
N SER A 596 2.44 -11.72 24.88
CA SER A 596 1.15 -11.41 25.50
C SER A 596 1.12 -11.70 27.01
N TYR A 597 1.79 -12.76 27.48
CA TYR A 597 1.96 -13.02 28.92
C TYR A 597 2.83 -11.95 29.59
N LEU A 598 4.00 -11.65 29.03
CA LEU A 598 4.95 -10.67 29.58
C LEU A 598 4.30 -9.27 29.64
N TYR A 599 3.67 -8.82 28.56
CA TYR A 599 2.92 -7.56 28.52
C TYR A 599 1.82 -7.48 29.59
N THR A 600 1.07 -8.57 29.83
CA THR A 600 -0.07 -8.56 30.78
C THR A 600 0.31 -8.82 32.24
N HIS A 601 1.41 -9.53 32.53
CA HIS A 601 1.74 -10.00 33.88
C HIS A 601 3.16 -9.64 34.36
N GLN A 602 4.08 -9.27 33.47
CA GLN A 602 5.47 -8.97 33.78
C GLN A 602 6.00 -7.81 32.92
N PHE A 603 5.32 -6.66 32.96
CA PHE A 603 5.62 -5.53 32.06
C PHE A 603 7.09 -5.07 32.14
N GLU A 604 7.70 -5.06 33.34
CA GLU A 604 9.13 -4.75 33.51
C GLU A 604 10.08 -5.75 32.83
N THR A 605 9.69 -7.02 32.73
CA THR A 605 10.43 -8.03 31.96
C THR A 605 10.26 -7.79 30.45
N PHE A 606 9.04 -7.42 30.01
CA PHE A 606 8.72 -7.13 28.61
C PHE A 606 9.48 -5.90 28.10
N ASP A 607 9.41 -4.80 28.84
CA ASP A 607 10.08 -3.53 28.58
C ASP A 607 11.62 -3.69 28.52
N LYS A 608 12.21 -4.31 29.54
CA LYS A 608 13.66 -4.54 29.60
C LYS A 608 14.22 -5.39 28.46
N ILE A 609 13.44 -6.31 27.88
CA ILE A 609 13.86 -7.06 26.69
C ILE A 609 13.99 -6.12 25.49
N GLN A 610 13.01 -5.24 25.29
CA GLN A 610 12.97 -4.26 24.20
C GLN A 610 14.12 -3.25 24.33
N ASP A 611 14.39 -2.76 25.54
CA ASP A 611 15.47 -1.80 25.78
C ASP A 611 16.88 -2.39 25.58
N LEU A 612 17.11 -3.67 25.91
CA LEU A 612 18.37 -4.36 25.57
C LEU A 612 18.57 -4.54 24.06
N ILE A 613 17.49 -4.78 23.31
CA ILE A 613 17.51 -4.83 21.84
C ILE A 613 17.85 -3.45 21.27
N ARG A 614 17.14 -2.42 21.74
CA ARG A 614 17.23 -1.03 21.28
C ARG A 614 18.57 -0.37 21.59
N ALA A 615 19.19 -0.73 22.71
CA ALA A 615 20.56 -0.35 23.06
C ALA A 615 21.63 -1.12 22.27
N ASN A 616 21.24 -2.14 21.49
CA ASN A 616 22.12 -3.11 20.83
C ASN A 616 23.07 -3.83 21.82
N ASP A 617 22.65 -4.01 23.08
CA ASP A 617 23.44 -4.73 24.09
C ASP A 617 23.22 -6.23 23.94
N VAL A 618 23.88 -6.80 22.94
CA VAL A 618 23.84 -8.24 22.63
C VAL A 618 24.27 -9.10 23.83
N ASN A 619 25.18 -8.62 24.68
CA ASN A 619 25.69 -9.35 25.83
C ASN A 619 24.69 -9.31 27.01
N GLY A 620 24.16 -8.13 27.34
CA GLY A 620 23.08 -8.00 28.31
C GLY A 620 21.81 -8.75 27.89
N TYR A 621 21.48 -8.72 26.60
CA TYR A 621 20.39 -9.49 26.02
C TYR A 621 20.59 -11.00 26.21
N ASP A 622 21.72 -11.57 25.79
CA ASP A 622 21.97 -13.01 25.94
C ASP A 622 22.00 -13.44 27.42
N VAL A 623 22.64 -12.66 28.31
CA VAL A 623 22.67 -12.95 29.75
C VAL A 623 21.27 -12.88 30.37
N TYR A 624 20.45 -11.89 30.01
CA TYR A 624 19.11 -11.75 30.56
C TYR A 624 18.15 -12.83 30.01
N ARG A 625 18.19 -13.09 28.71
CA ARG A 625 17.42 -14.17 28.06
C ARG A 625 17.76 -15.54 28.64
N GLU A 626 19.03 -15.81 28.93
CA GLU A 626 19.50 -17.08 29.52
C GLU A 626 19.27 -17.17 31.05
N ALA A 627 18.88 -16.07 31.70
CA ALA A 627 18.32 -16.08 33.05
C ALA A 627 16.81 -16.40 33.00
N LEU A 628 16.07 -15.73 32.10
CA LEU A 628 14.63 -15.99 31.85
C LEU A 628 14.39 -17.44 31.40
N SER A 629 15.31 -18.01 30.61
CA SER A 629 15.27 -19.40 30.14
C SER A 629 15.22 -20.44 31.28
N LYS A 630 15.68 -20.05 32.48
CA LYS A 630 15.78 -20.90 33.68
C LYS A 630 14.75 -20.56 34.76
N ASP A 631 13.94 -19.51 34.59
CA ASP A 631 12.93 -19.15 35.58
C ASP A 631 11.72 -20.08 35.51
N SER A 632 11.60 -20.94 36.52
CA SER A 632 10.45 -21.84 36.71
C SER A 632 9.14 -21.09 36.95
N ASN A 633 9.18 -19.86 37.50
CA ASN A 633 7.98 -19.07 37.77
C ASN A 633 7.44 -18.43 36.49
N LEU A 634 8.30 -17.79 35.68
CA LEU A 634 7.98 -17.37 34.31
C LEU A 634 7.38 -18.52 33.49
N ASN A 635 8.08 -19.68 33.43
CA ASN A 635 7.56 -20.81 32.67
C ASN A 635 6.21 -21.30 33.19
N LYS A 636 6.00 -21.37 34.51
CA LYS A 636 4.71 -21.75 35.09
C LYS A 636 3.60 -20.76 34.71
N GLY A 637 3.82 -19.46 34.93
CA GLY A 637 2.86 -18.40 34.60
C GLY A 637 2.49 -18.41 33.12
N TYR A 638 3.47 -18.64 32.24
CA TYR A 638 3.26 -18.82 30.80
C TYR A 638 2.41 -20.05 30.45
N GLN A 639 2.60 -21.21 31.10
CA GLN A 639 1.74 -22.39 30.90
C GLN A 639 0.30 -22.15 31.39
N ASP A 640 0.15 -21.53 32.55
CA ASP A 640 -1.15 -21.21 33.15
C ASP A 640 -1.90 -20.17 32.30
N TYR A 641 -1.21 -19.15 31.76
CA TYR A 641 -1.76 -18.16 30.84
C TYR A 641 -2.13 -18.76 29.47
N MET A 642 -1.30 -19.64 28.90
CA MET A 642 -1.70 -20.38 27.69
C MET A 642 -2.94 -21.23 27.93
N LYS A 643 -3.11 -21.81 29.11
CA LYS A 643 -4.37 -22.48 29.47
C LYS A 643 -5.53 -21.48 29.49
N GLN A 644 -5.37 -20.30 30.10
CA GLN A 644 -6.40 -19.25 30.13
C GLN A 644 -6.82 -18.83 28.71
N LEU A 645 -5.87 -18.61 27.79
CA LEU A 645 -6.15 -18.27 26.39
C LEU A 645 -6.96 -19.37 25.68
N ILE A 646 -6.58 -20.65 25.86
CA ILE A 646 -7.25 -21.80 25.24
C ILE A 646 -8.65 -22.01 25.84
N ASP A 647 -8.79 -21.97 27.16
CA ASP A 647 -10.09 -22.12 27.84
C ASP A 647 -11.09 -21.03 27.41
N ASN A 648 -10.59 -19.82 27.12
CA ASN A 648 -11.40 -18.67 26.68
C ASN A 648 -11.42 -18.47 25.15
N GLN A 649 -10.88 -19.41 24.34
CA GLN A 649 -10.75 -19.30 22.88
C GLN A 649 -12.08 -18.91 22.15
N GLY A 650 -13.22 -19.25 22.74
CA GLY A 650 -14.55 -18.87 22.24
C GLY A 650 -14.84 -17.36 22.25
N THR A 651 -14.35 -16.62 23.25
CA THR A 651 -14.71 -15.21 23.51
C THR A 651 -13.90 -14.22 22.70
N TYR A 652 -12.63 -14.54 22.41
CA TYR A 652 -11.74 -13.71 21.59
C TYR A 652 -12.25 -13.57 20.15
N LYS A 653 -11.83 -12.48 19.51
CA LYS A 653 -12.06 -12.16 18.09
C LYS A 653 -10.72 -11.84 17.42
N THR A 654 -10.72 -11.63 16.11
CA THR A 654 -9.65 -10.87 15.45
C THR A 654 -10.10 -9.40 15.43
N PRO A 655 -9.30 -8.44 15.91
CA PRO A 655 -9.66 -7.03 15.82
C PRO A 655 -9.51 -6.55 14.38
N GLN A 656 -10.41 -5.66 13.97
CA GLN A 656 -10.44 -4.98 12.68
C GLN A 656 -10.88 -3.54 12.91
N VAL A 657 -10.53 -2.62 12.01
CA VAL A 657 -10.94 -1.22 12.12
C VAL A 657 -12.46 -1.07 11.99
N SER A 658 -13.05 -0.21 12.84
CA SER A 658 -14.49 0.11 12.82
C SER A 658 -14.92 0.71 11.48
N ASP A 659 -16.18 0.51 11.11
CA ASP A 659 -16.83 1.24 10.01
C ASP A 659 -16.90 2.76 10.28
N ASP A 660 -16.76 3.19 11.54
CA ASP A 660 -16.67 4.60 11.91
C ASP A 660 -15.51 5.34 11.21
N TYR A 661 -14.42 4.63 10.85
CA TYR A 661 -13.28 5.21 10.11
C TYR A 661 -13.57 5.47 8.61
N LEU A 662 -14.72 5.00 8.12
CA LEU A 662 -15.16 5.13 6.73
C LEU A 662 -16.39 6.04 6.58
N ALA A 663 -16.96 6.51 7.70
CA ALA A 663 -18.11 7.38 7.72
C ALA A 663 -17.78 8.77 7.16
N GLU A 664 -18.78 9.44 6.60
CA GLU A 664 -18.66 10.86 6.28
C GLU A 664 -18.80 11.68 7.57
N HIS A 665 -17.75 12.39 7.96
CA HIS A 665 -17.73 13.22 9.15
C HIS A 665 -17.98 14.69 8.79
N ALA A 666 -18.84 15.37 9.54
CA ALA A 666 -19.11 16.79 9.34
C ALA A 666 -17.82 17.64 9.47
N PRO A 667 -17.68 18.78 8.76
CA PRO A 667 -16.56 19.70 8.95
C PRO A 667 -16.49 20.23 10.39
N LYS A 668 -15.29 20.23 11.00
CA LYS A 668 -15.02 20.86 12.31
C LYS A 668 -13.63 21.51 12.32
N PRO A 669 -13.50 22.79 12.70
CA PRO A 669 -12.22 23.50 12.72
C PRO A 669 -11.16 22.79 13.58
N LEU A 670 -9.91 22.76 13.09
CA LEU A 670 -8.79 22.14 13.83
C LEU A 670 -8.48 22.85 15.15
N ALA A 671 -8.80 24.13 15.30
CA ALA A 671 -8.74 24.84 16.57
C ALA A 671 -9.71 24.25 17.62
N ASP A 672 -10.93 23.91 17.21
CA ASP A 672 -11.92 23.30 18.10
C ASP A 672 -11.57 21.84 18.42
N VAL A 673 -11.07 21.08 17.44
CA VAL A 673 -10.57 19.71 17.63
C VAL A 673 -9.40 19.71 18.63
N LYS A 674 -8.44 20.64 18.46
CA LYS A 674 -7.34 20.84 19.39
C LYS A 674 -7.86 21.13 20.79
N LYS A 675 -8.76 22.11 20.94
CA LYS A 675 -9.33 22.51 22.23
C LYS A 675 -10.06 21.36 22.93
N ASP A 676 -10.93 20.65 22.21
CA ASP A 676 -11.66 19.49 22.75
C ASP A 676 -10.71 18.38 23.24
N ILE A 677 -9.61 18.12 22.51
CA ILE A 677 -8.60 17.11 22.91
C ILE A 677 -7.80 17.59 24.12
N THR A 678 -7.31 18.85 24.14
CA THR A 678 -6.59 19.40 25.31
C THR A 678 -7.47 19.42 26.56
N ASP A 679 -8.74 19.82 26.41
CA ASP A 679 -9.70 19.90 27.51
C ASP A 679 -10.05 18.53 28.10
N VAL A 680 -10.11 17.48 27.27
CA VAL A 680 -10.38 16.10 27.75
C VAL A 680 -9.11 15.45 28.30
N ALA A 681 -8.04 15.36 27.49
CA ALA A 681 -6.84 14.61 27.82
C ALA A 681 -5.94 15.27 28.89
N LYS A 682 -6.18 16.55 29.21
CA LYS A 682 -5.42 17.38 30.18
C LYS A 682 -3.98 17.66 29.76
N ILE A 683 -3.73 17.66 28.46
CA ILE A 683 -2.42 17.97 27.85
C ILE A 683 -2.24 19.48 27.65
N LYS A 684 -1.00 19.95 27.78
CA LYS A 684 -0.58 21.35 27.68
C LYS A 684 0.33 21.58 26.48
N ASP A 685 0.57 22.86 26.19
CA ASP A 685 1.57 23.35 25.23
C ASP A 685 1.43 22.73 23.82
N ALA A 686 0.20 22.30 23.51
CA ALA A 686 -0.05 21.41 22.39
C ALA A 686 0.11 22.12 21.04
N THR A 687 0.64 21.40 20.07
CA THR A 687 0.69 21.78 18.65
C THR A 687 -0.23 20.85 17.86
N ILE A 688 -0.83 21.33 16.77
CA ILE A 688 -1.62 20.50 15.86
C ILE A 688 -1.15 20.73 14.42
N THR A 689 -0.73 19.66 13.78
CA THR A 689 -0.25 19.59 12.40
C THR A 689 -1.31 18.89 11.55
N LYS A 690 -1.53 19.37 10.32
CA LYS A 690 -2.46 18.76 9.37
C LYS A 690 -1.68 18.06 8.26
N HIS A 691 -2.12 16.85 7.92
CA HIS A 691 -1.56 16.01 6.87
C HIS A 691 -2.58 15.75 5.76
N ASN A 692 -2.13 15.74 4.51
CA ASN A 692 -2.97 15.53 3.34
C ASN A 692 -2.89 14.06 2.87
N SER A 693 -4.04 13.44 2.61
CA SER A 693 -4.13 12.08 2.05
C SER A 693 -5.17 12.00 0.93
N GLN A 694 -5.06 10.97 0.09
CA GLN A 694 -5.82 10.82 -1.17
C GLN A 694 -7.36 10.87 -1.02
N PHE A 695 -7.90 10.54 0.15
CA PHE A 695 -9.35 10.43 0.39
C PHE A 695 -9.90 11.36 1.46
N PHE A 696 -9.05 11.85 2.35
CA PHE A 696 -9.37 12.67 3.52
C PHE A 696 -8.08 13.30 4.03
N ASN A 697 -8.16 14.39 4.79
CA ASN A 697 -7.00 14.87 5.53
C ASN A 697 -6.99 14.24 6.93
N THR A 698 -5.83 14.28 7.59
CA THR A 698 -5.70 13.89 9.00
C THR A 698 -4.98 14.98 9.79
N PHE A 699 -5.01 14.88 11.10
CA PHE A 699 -4.20 15.71 11.99
C PHE A 699 -3.36 14.83 12.91
N THR A 700 -2.20 15.35 13.28
CA THR A 700 -1.40 14.90 14.43
C THR A 700 -1.39 16.05 15.43
N LEU A 701 -1.72 15.76 16.69
CA LEU A 701 -1.68 16.71 17.81
C LEU A 701 -0.72 16.17 18.86
N GLU A 702 0.27 16.96 19.21
CA GLU A 702 1.34 16.63 20.16
C GLU A 702 1.27 17.60 21.34
N GLY A 703 1.44 17.14 22.58
CA GLY A 703 1.50 18.01 23.76
C GLY A 703 1.85 17.27 25.06
N THR A 704 2.29 18.02 26.08
CA THR A 704 2.78 17.44 27.34
C THR A 704 1.63 17.06 28.28
N TYR A 705 1.65 15.84 28.80
CA TYR A 705 0.84 15.43 29.95
C TYR A 705 1.69 15.48 31.23
N THR A 706 1.16 16.09 32.30
CA THR A 706 1.73 16.02 33.66
C THR A 706 0.78 15.25 34.56
N GLY A 707 1.24 14.13 35.10
CA GLY A 707 0.48 13.20 35.93
C GLY A 707 0.51 13.50 37.43
N GLY A 708 0.23 12.47 38.22
CA GLY A 708 0.41 12.50 39.67
C GLY A 708 1.87 12.36 40.09
N VAL A 709 2.10 12.27 41.40
CA VAL A 709 3.42 11.89 41.95
C VAL A 709 3.78 10.49 41.42
N THR A 710 5.01 10.33 40.93
CA THR A 710 5.49 9.07 40.35
C THR A 710 5.41 7.89 41.32
N LYS A 711 5.07 6.71 40.81
CA LYS A 711 5.13 5.42 41.50
C LYS A 711 6.19 4.48 40.90
N GLY A 712 7.02 4.98 40.00
CA GLY A 712 7.87 4.20 39.12
C GLY A 712 7.21 3.93 37.76
N GLU A 713 8.04 3.86 36.72
CA GLU A 713 7.67 3.85 35.30
C GLU A 713 6.58 2.82 34.95
N SER A 714 6.72 1.58 35.42
CA SER A 714 5.75 0.48 35.27
C SER A 714 4.33 0.83 35.75
N GLU A 715 4.19 1.56 36.86
CA GLU A 715 2.88 1.97 37.40
C GLU A 715 2.37 3.27 36.76
N ASP A 716 3.27 4.21 36.48
CA ASP A 716 2.94 5.46 35.79
C ASP A 716 2.49 5.20 34.33
N TRP A 717 3.07 4.20 33.67
CA TRP A 717 2.68 3.70 32.34
C TRP A 717 1.27 3.09 32.34
N LYS A 718 0.92 2.31 33.37
CA LYS A 718 -0.43 1.76 33.55
C LYS A 718 -1.45 2.88 33.78
N ALA A 719 -1.09 3.87 34.60
CA ALA A 719 -1.91 5.06 34.84
C ALA A 719 -2.12 5.88 33.55
N MET A 720 -1.07 6.13 32.78
CA MET A 720 -1.14 6.87 31.51
C MET A 720 -1.95 6.11 30.44
N SER A 721 -1.79 4.79 30.35
CA SER A 721 -2.60 3.93 29.48
C SER A 721 -4.10 4.03 29.81
N LYS A 722 -4.47 4.01 31.10
CA LYS A 722 -5.87 4.19 31.53
C LYS A 722 -6.38 5.59 31.18
N GLN A 723 -5.60 6.63 31.48
CA GLN A 723 -5.93 8.03 31.16
C GLN A 723 -6.17 8.26 29.66
N ILE A 724 -5.31 7.73 28.79
CA ILE A 724 -5.44 7.90 27.35
C ILE A 724 -6.65 7.13 26.79
N ASN A 725 -6.90 5.89 27.23
CA ASN A 725 -8.07 5.14 26.80
C ASN A 725 -9.37 5.84 27.23
N GLN A 726 -9.47 6.27 28.49
CA GLN A 726 -10.61 7.06 28.99
C GLN A 726 -10.79 8.38 28.22
N SER A 727 -9.69 9.02 27.79
CA SER A 727 -9.75 10.23 26.95
C SER A 727 -10.31 9.93 25.55
N LEU A 728 -9.88 8.83 24.92
CA LEU A 728 -10.36 8.39 23.61
C LEU A 728 -11.81 7.89 23.60
N GLU A 729 -12.31 7.44 24.75
CA GLU A 729 -13.72 7.10 25.00
C GLU A 729 -14.56 8.38 25.22
N GLN A 730 -14.13 9.29 26.10
CA GLN A 730 -14.81 10.56 26.34
C GLN A 730 -14.89 11.44 25.07
N LEU A 731 -13.85 11.44 24.23
CA LEU A 731 -13.88 12.10 22.92
C LEU A 731 -14.92 11.45 21.99
N ALA A 732 -14.99 10.11 21.95
CA ALA A 732 -15.93 9.38 21.08
C ALA A 732 -17.41 9.53 21.48
N GLN A 733 -17.69 9.99 22.71
CA GLN A 733 -19.03 10.33 23.21
C GLN A 733 -19.44 11.79 22.92
N LYS A 734 -18.55 12.64 22.37
CA LYS A 734 -18.91 13.98 21.88
C LYS A 734 -19.69 13.88 20.55
N GLU A 735 -20.52 14.89 20.26
CA GLU A 735 -21.41 14.93 19.08
C GLU A 735 -20.70 14.76 17.72
N TRP A 736 -19.43 15.16 17.62
CA TRP A 736 -18.68 15.08 16.36
C TRP A 736 -18.10 13.68 16.12
N SER A 737 -18.70 12.95 15.18
CA SER A 737 -18.35 11.55 14.87
C SER A 737 -16.88 11.33 14.48
N GLY A 738 -16.18 12.36 14.02
CA GLY A 738 -14.75 12.28 13.69
C GLY A 738 -13.86 11.90 14.88
N TYR A 739 -14.30 12.12 16.13
CA TYR A 739 -13.56 11.67 17.32
C TYR A 739 -13.41 10.15 17.42
N LYS A 740 -14.29 9.37 16.77
CA LYS A 740 -14.15 7.91 16.70
C LYS A 740 -12.96 7.45 15.84
N THR A 741 -12.43 8.32 14.97
CA THR A 741 -11.19 8.04 14.21
C THR A 741 -9.92 8.27 15.02
N VAL A 742 -10.02 8.87 16.22
CA VAL A 742 -8.85 9.30 16.97
C VAL A 742 -8.20 8.10 17.65
N THR A 743 -6.93 7.90 17.31
CA THR A 743 -5.96 7.03 17.97
C THR A 743 -5.03 7.91 18.80
N ALA A 744 -4.44 7.38 19.88
CA ALA A 744 -3.48 8.13 20.67
C ALA A 744 -2.46 7.24 21.39
N TYR A 745 -1.27 7.79 21.59
CA TYR A 745 -0.14 7.16 22.27
C TYR A 745 0.63 8.18 23.11
N PHE A 746 1.65 7.72 23.82
CA PHE A 746 2.48 8.55 24.68
C PHE A 746 3.92 8.02 24.69
N VAL A 747 4.89 8.93 24.81
CA VAL A 747 6.34 8.67 24.68
C VAL A 747 7.13 9.56 25.64
N ASN A 748 8.45 9.34 25.72
CA ASN A 748 9.40 10.18 26.47
C ASN A 748 9.04 10.34 27.96
N TYR A 749 8.88 9.21 28.65
CA TYR A 749 8.71 9.17 30.11
C TYR A 749 9.82 9.96 30.82
N ARG A 750 9.41 10.72 31.84
CA ARG A 750 10.29 11.51 32.70
C ARG A 750 9.60 11.82 34.02
N VAL A 751 10.38 12.23 35.01
CA VAL A 751 9.89 12.74 36.29
C VAL A 751 10.39 14.17 36.47
N ASN A 752 9.50 15.11 36.77
CA ASN A 752 9.82 16.53 36.92
C ASN A 752 10.27 16.89 38.36
N GLU A 753 10.68 18.15 38.56
CA GLU A 753 11.20 18.64 39.85
C GLU A 753 10.21 18.52 41.03
N ASN A 754 8.90 18.42 40.76
CA ASN A 754 7.85 18.19 41.77
C ASN A 754 7.61 16.69 42.06
N ASN A 755 8.49 15.82 41.57
CA ASN A 755 8.36 14.36 41.60
C ASN A 755 7.07 13.84 40.93
N GLN A 756 6.56 14.55 39.93
CA GLN A 756 5.42 14.11 39.10
C GLN A 756 5.92 13.46 37.81
N PHE A 757 5.22 12.43 37.35
CA PHE A 757 5.53 11.84 36.04
C PHE A 757 5.00 12.70 34.90
N GLU A 758 5.71 12.70 33.78
CA GLU A 758 5.31 13.37 32.55
C GLU A 758 5.55 12.48 31.33
N TYR A 759 4.78 12.76 30.28
CA TYR A 759 4.87 12.13 28.96
C TYR A 759 4.57 13.16 27.88
N ASP A 760 5.13 12.96 26.69
CA ASP A 760 4.63 13.61 25.49
C ASP A 760 3.52 12.75 24.91
N ALA A 761 2.32 13.30 24.77
CA ALA A 761 1.13 12.60 24.34
C ALA A 761 0.73 13.03 22.93
N VAL A 762 0.46 12.04 22.06
CA VAL A 762 0.24 12.23 20.63
C VAL A 762 -1.13 11.65 20.24
N PHE A 763 -1.95 12.45 19.56
CA PHE A 763 -3.29 12.10 19.09
C PHE A 763 -3.34 12.23 17.56
N HIS A 764 -3.79 11.19 16.86
CA HIS A 764 -3.93 11.16 15.40
C HIS A 764 -5.35 10.80 14.98
N GLY A 765 -5.98 11.62 14.11
CA GLY A 765 -7.35 11.41 13.64
C GLY A 765 -7.70 12.17 12.36
N VAL A 766 -8.98 12.11 11.94
CA VAL A 766 -9.45 12.75 10.71
C VAL A 766 -9.52 14.28 10.83
N ALA A 767 -9.12 14.99 9.76
CA ALA A 767 -9.22 16.44 9.66
C ALA A 767 -10.25 16.83 8.58
N THR A 768 -11.48 17.10 9.00
CA THR A 768 -12.56 17.59 8.10
C THR A 768 -12.75 19.10 8.14
N GLY A 769 -12.16 19.78 9.12
CA GLY A 769 -11.96 21.22 9.02
C GLY A 769 -11.04 21.54 7.84
N GLU A 770 -11.44 22.54 7.05
CA GLU A 770 -10.43 23.29 6.31
C GLU A 770 -9.48 23.95 7.32
N GLU A 771 -8.26 24.28 6.89
CA GLU A 771 -7.45 25.26 7.60
C GLU A 771 -8.25 26.55 7.79
N GLU A 772 -7.86 27.39 8.75
CA GLU A 772 -8.31 28.79 8.70
C GLU A 772 -8.01 29.33 7.30
N LYS A 773 -9.06 29.78 6.60
CA LYS A 773 -8.91 30.37 5.29
C LYS A 773 -8.19 31.71 5.44
N GLN A 774 -6.85 31.64 5.40
CA GLN A 774 -6.03 32.63 4.72
C GLN A 774 -6.46 32.62 3.25
N ALA A 775 -7.62 33.24 3.00
CA ALA A 775 -8.07 33.60 1.68
C ALA A 775 -7.00 34.52 1.09
N ILE A 776 -6.73 34.38 -0.21
CA ILE A 776 -5.91 35.36 -0.90
C ILE A 776 -6.68 36.68 -0.79
N LYS A 777 -6.16 37.60 0.04
CA LYS A 777 -6.87 38.81 0.45
C LYS A 777 -6.69 39.83 -0.67
N VAL A 778 -7.52 39.67 -1.70
CA VAL A 778 -7.47 40.45 -2.93
C VAL A 778 -7.72 41.92 -2.61
N ASN A 779 -6.64 42.68 -2.53
CA ASN A 779 -6.71 44.13 -2.53
C ASN A 779 -6.75 44.61 -3.97
N MET A 780 -7.61 45.59 -4.24
CA MET A 780 -7.83 46.18 -5.56
C MET A 780 -7.59 47.69 -5.55
N ASN A 781 -7.10 48.25 -4.44
CA ASN A 781 -6.81 49.67 -4.14
C ASN A 781 -7.91 50.72 -4.42
N GLY A 782 -9.09 50.33 -4.91
CA GLY A 782 -10.26 51.19 -5.02
C GLY A 782 -10.99 51.39 -3.67
N PRO A 783 -12.10 52.15 -3.66
CA PRO A 783 -12.89 52.57 -4.82
C PRO A 783 -12.20 53.64 -5.67
N TYR A 784 -12.30 53.49 -6.99
CA TYR A 784 -11.78 54.45 -7.98
C TYR A 784 -12.85 55.48 -8.33
N ASN A 785 -12.47 56.74 -8.56
CA ASN A 785 -13.39 57.84 -8.87
C ASN A 785 -12.75 58.70 -9.96
N GLU A 786 -13.20 58.51 -11.19
CA GLU A 786 -12.44 58.91 -12.38
C GLU A 786 -13.31 59.65 -13.40
N ILE A 787 -12.65 60.33 -14.33
CA ILE A 787 -13.30 61.11 -15.40
C ILE A 787 -13.54 60.22 -16.64
N LEU A 788 -14.63 60.49 -17.34
CA LEU A 788 -15.03 59.85 -18.59
C LEU A 788 -13.93 59.96 -19.66
N ASN A 789 -13.57 58.82 -20.27
CA ASN A 789 -12.45 58.65 -21.20
C ASN A 789 -11.04 58.84 -20.61
N GLU A 790 -10.89 59.10 -19.31
CA GLU A 790 -9.56 59.09 -18.66
C GLU A 790 -9.09 57.69 -18.27
N LYS A 791 -7.78 57.57 -18.07
CA LYS A 791 -7.08 56.29 -17.86
C LYS A 791 -7.05 55.89 -16.39
N VAL A 792 -7.87 54.91 -16.02
CA VAL A 792 -7.88 54.31 -14.68
C VAL A 792 -6.71 53.33 -14.54
N GLU A 793 -5.84 53.51 -13.55
CA GLU A 793 -4.76 52.56 -13.25
C GLU A 793 -5.19 51.63 -12.11
N PHE A 794 -5.32 50.33 -12.39
CA PHE A 794 -5.77 49.33 -11.42
C PHE A 794 -4.59 48.63 -10.77
N HIS A 795 -4.62 48.49 -9.46
CA HIS A 795 -3.53 47.89 -8.67
C HIS A 795 -4.00 46.64 -7.90
N SER A 796 -3.11 45.63 -7.83
CA SER A 796 -3.27 44.41 -7.02
C SER A 796 -2.09 44.16 -6.07
N ASP A 797 -1.17 45.12 -5.96
CA ASP A 797 0.08 45.06 -5.18
C ASP A 797 -0.12 44.77 -3.67
N GLY A 798 -1.20 45.27 -3.07
CA GLY A 798 -1.58 44.96 -1.69
C GLY A 798 -2.27 43.60 -1.50
N THR A 799 -2.28 42.71 -2.50
CA THR A 799 -2.90 41.38 -2.37
C THR A 799 -2.01 40.43 -1.57
N GLU A 800 -2.38 40.23 -0.30
CA GLU A 800 -1.65 39.37 0.62
C GLU A 800 -1.83 37.88 0.27
N CYS A 801 -0.69 37.18 0.09
CA CYS A 801 -0.62 35.74 -0.10
C CYS A 801 0.63 35.19 0.62
N THR A 802 0.42 34.53 1.75
CA THR A 802 1.45 33.91 2.60
C THR A 802 2.03 32.66 1.94
N ASP A 803 3.36 32.57 1.87
CA ASP A 803 4.17 31.41 1.43
C ASP A 803 3.82 30.78 0.07
N ILE A 804 3.07 31.49 -0.79
CA ILE A 804 2.57 30.98 -2.07
C ILE A 804 2.62 32.09 -3.13
N LYS A 805 2.97 31.74 -4.37
CA LYS A 805 3.10 32.69 -5.50
C LYS A 805 1.82 32.76 -6.32
N ILE A 806 1.31 33.97 -6.57
CA ILE A 806 0.25 34.23 -7.56
C ILE A 806 0.81 34.04 -8.98
N VAL A 807 0.08 33.30 -9.84
CA VAL A 807 0.51 32.97 -11.21
C VAL A 807 -0.49 33.40 -12.28
N PHE A 808 -1.65 33.91 -11.89
CA PHE A 808 -2.71 34.32 -12.81
C PHE A 808 -3.57 35.41 -12.20
N TYR A 809 -3.91 36.40 -13.01
CA TYR A 809 -4.82 37.50 -12.70
C TYR A 809 -5.90 37.54 -13.80
N LEU A 810 -7.11 37.94 -13.44
CA LEU A 810 -8.21 38.23 -14.36
C LEU A 810 -9.04 39.36 -13.77
N TRP A 811 -8.90 40.54 -14.37
CA TRP A 811 -9.75 41.70 -14.14
C TRP A 811 -10.96 41.65 -15.08
N ASP A 812 -12.13 41.95 -14.54
CA ASP A 812 -13.40 42.18 -15.23
C ASP A 812 -13.84 43.58 -14.81
N PHE A 813 -13.82 44.54 -15.73
CA PHE A 813 -13.99 45.96 -15.42
C PHE A 813 -15.47 46.36 -15.21
N GLY A 814 -16.41 45.43 -15.41
CA GLY A 814 -17.83 45.64 -15.18
C GLY A 814 -18.61 46.26 -16.35
N ASP A 815 -17.94 46.63 -17.45
CA ASP A 815 -18.51 47.16 -18.68
C ASP A 815 -18.64 46.11 -19.81
N GLY A 816 -17.99 44.96 -19.65
CA GLY A 816 -17.89 43.87 -20.64
C GLY A 816 -16.45 43.55 -21.06
N THR A 817 -15.47 44.39 -20.69
CA THR A 817 -14.04 44.19 -20.99
C THR A 817 -13.29 43.51 -19.85
N THR A 818 -12.13 42.91 -20.17
CA THR A 818 -11.29 42.16 -19.22
C THR A 818 -9.79 42.35 -19.50
N SER A 819 -8.95 42.10 -18.50
CA SER A 819 -7.48 42.01 -18.66
C SER A 819 -6.90 40.88 -17.80
N THR A 820 -5.71 40.38 -18.15
CA THR A 820 -4.99 39.33 -17.40
C THR A 820 -3.66 39.80 -16.78
N GLU A 821 -3.36 41.10 -16.90
CA GLU A 821 -2.22 41.71 -16.24
C GLU A 821 -2.46 41.87 -14.74
N ALA A 822 -1.39 41.96 -13.94
CA ALA A 822 -1.51 42.16 -12.50
C ALA A 822 -2.05 43.55 -12.14
N ASN A 823 -1.47 44.59 -12.76
CA ASN A 823 -1.86 45.99 -12.59
C ASN A 823 -2.21 46.60 -13.96
N PRO A 824 -3.38 46.28 -14.53
CA PRO A 824 -3.78 46.77 -15.85
C PRO A 824 -4.23 48.23 -15.78
N THR A 825 -4.41 48.84 -16.94
CA THR A 825 -5.03 50.16 -17.04
C THR A 825 -6.18 50.13 -18.03
N HIS A 826 -7.30 50.78 -17.70
CA HIS A 826 -8.54 50.72 -18.49
C HIS A 826 -9.17 52.11 -18.65
N VAL A 827 -10.00 52.27 -19.68
CA VAL A 827 -10.71 53.52 -20.00
C VAL A 827 -12.19 53.19 -20.16
N TYR A 828 -13.06 54.00 -19.54
CA TYR A 828 -14.50 53.81 -19.60
C TYR A 828 -15.15 54.85 -20.53
N ASP A 829 -15.74 54.37 -21.63
CA ASP A 829 -16.39 55.19 -22.68
C ASP A 829 -17.74 55.80 -22.25
N LYS A 830 -18.24 55.49 -21.05
CA LYS A 830 -19.55 55.93 -20.53
C LYS A 830 -19.50 56.24 -19.04
N GLU A 831 -20.36 57.16 -18.63
CA GLU A 831 -20.55 57.51 -17.22
C GLU A 831 -21.39 56.45 -16.49
N GLY A 832 -21.09 56.23 -15.20
CA GLY A 832 -21.78 55.26 -14.35
C GLY A 832 -20.92 54.71 -13.22
N THR A 833 -21.55 53.89 -12.37
CA THR A 833 -20.84 53.13 -11.32
C THR A 833 -20.65 51.70 -11.79
N TYR A 834 -19.41 51.35 -12.13
CA TYR A 834 -19.02 50.00 -12.53
C TYR A 834 -18.59 49.17 -11.32
N THR A 835 -18.84 47.86 -11.38
CA THR A 835 -18.31 46.90 -10.39
C THR A 835 -17.18 46.10 -11.02
N ALA A 836 -15.97 46.65 -10.89
CA ALA A 836 -14.75 45.95 -11.25
C ALA A 836 -14.53 44.75 -10.31
N LYS A 837 -13.98 43.66 -10.84
CA LYS A 837 -13.76 42.38 -10.15
C LYS A 837 -12.37 41.89 -10.50
N LEU A 838 -11.60 41.47 -9.50
CA LEU A 838 -10.32 40.79 -9.71
C LEU A 838 -10.44 39.35 -9.23
N THR A 839 -10.18 38.40 -10.11
CA THR A 839 -9.95 36.99 -9.78
C THR A 839 -8.46 36.69 -9.90
N VAL A 840 -7.82 36.28 -8.80
CA VAL A 840 -6.41 35.83 -8.79
C VAL A 840 -6.34 34.33 -8.54
N LYS A 841 -5.32 33.66 -9.08
CA LYS A 841 -5.07 32.23 -8.84
C LYS A 841 -3.58 31.98 -8.55
N ASP A 842 -3.33 31.17 -7.53
CA ASP A 842 -1.98 30.82 -7.08
C ASP A 842 -1.42 29.55 -7.77
N ASN A 843 -0.14 29.27 -7.55
CA ASN A 843 0.54 28.10 -8.14
C ASN A 843 0.06 26.74 -7.58
N LYS A 844 -0.75 26.72 -6.50
CA LYS A 844 -1.43 25.53 -5.96
C LYS A 844 -2.87 25.38 -6.49
N GLY A 845 -3.37 26.38 -7.23
CA GLY A 845 -4.67 26.38 -7.88
C GLY A 845 -5.80 27.08 -7.12
N LYS A 846 -5.54 27.61 -5.93
CA LYS A 846 -6.49 28.35 -5.07
C LYS A 846 -6.89 29.66 -5.75
N VAL A 847 -8.13 30.10 -5.56
CA VAL A 847 -8.68 31.28 -6.26
C VAL A 847 -9.17 32.34 -5.27
N GLY A 848 -8.50 33.50 -5.27
CA GLY A 848 -8.97 34.71 -4.59
C GLY A 848 -9.91 35.52 -5.48
N ARG A 849 -10.88 36.21 -4.88
CA ARG A 849 -11.77 37.14 -5.62
C ARG A 849 -12.03 38.40 -4.81
N GLY A 850 -11.74 39.55 -5.41
CA GLY A 850 -12.12 40.87 -4.93
C GLY A 850 -13.20 41.50 -5.81
N LYS A 851 -13.84 42.55 -5.30
CA LYS A 851 -14.64 43.51 -6.08
C LYS A 851 -14.35 44.91 -5.57
N THR A 852 -14.40 45.91 -6.46
CA THR A 852 -14.39 47.31 -6.08
C THR A 852 -15.31 48.12 -6.99
N THR A 853 -15.80 49.27 -6.51
CA THR A 853 -16.59 50.19 -7.31
C THR A 853 -15.68 51.18 -8.02
N VAL A 854 -15.98 51.43 -9.29
CA VAL A 854 -15.36 52.48 -10.10
C VAL A 854 -16.47 53.45 -10.49
N THR A 855 -16.40 54.69 -9.99
CA THR A 855 -17.36 55.73 -10.31
C THR A 855 -16.77 56.59 -11.43
N VAL A 856 -17.24 56.39 -12.65
CA VAL A 856 -16.87 57.19 -13.81
C VAL A 856 -17.92 58.28 -13.99
N LYS A 857 -17.48 59.54 -13.94
CA LYS A 857 -18.34 60.69 -14.22
C LYS A 857 -17.91 61.33 -15.52
N LYS A 858 -18.84 61.84 -16.33
CA LYS A 858 -18.50 62.90 -17.29
C LYS A 858 -17.80 64.03 -16.52
N ASP A 859 -16.79 64.65 -17.12
CA ASP A 859 -16.14 65.81 -16.50
C ASP A 859 -17.19 66.91 -16.28
N GLU A 860 -17.48 67.20 -15.01
CA GLU A 860 -18.31 68.33 -14.60
C GLU A 860 -17.37 69.45 -14.16
N PRO A 861 -17.25 70.55 -14.94
CA PRO A 861 -16.28 71.61 -14.66
C PRO A 861 -16.32 72.07 -13.20
N ALA A 862 -15.16 71.99 -12.55
CA ALA A 862 -15.09 71.99 -11.09
C ALA A 862 -15.63 73.27 -10.43
N GLY A 863 -16.62 73.11 -9.54
CA GLY A 863 -16.85 74.05 -8.44
C GLY A 863 -17.87 75.17 -8.65
N HIS A 864 -18.91 74.99 -9.47
CA HIS A 864 -19.99 75.99 -9.63
C HIS A 864 -21.37 75.47 -9.20
N ASN A 865 -21.91 76.01 -8.10
CA ASN A 865 -23.22 75.60 -7.58
C ASN A 865 -24.38 76.23 -8.39
N TYR A 866 -24.92 75.48 -9.35
CA TYR A 866 -25.98 75.91 -10.26
C TYR A 866 -27.30 76.36 -9.59
N GLN A 867 -27.48 76.11 -8.28
CA GLN A 867 -28.68 76.52 -7.53
C GLN A 867 -28.68 78.01 -7.12
N ASP A 868 -27.50 78.63 -6.93
CA ASP A 868 -27.38 80.03 -6.47
C ASP A 868 -27.32 81.07 -7.61
N ALA A 869 -27.47 80.61 -8.86
CA ALA A 869 -27.21 81.42 -10.05
C ALA A 869 -28.23 82.56 -10.25
N LYS A 870 -27.73 83.79 -10.42
CA LYS A 870 -28.55 85.01 -10.41
C LYS A 870 -29.30 85.22 -11.73
N VAL A 871 -30.64 85.30 -11.67
CA VAL A 871 -31.47 85.52 -12.85
C VAL A 871 -31.22 86.91 -13.47
N LEU A 872 -30.92 86.93 -14.77
CA LEU A 872 -30.81 88.11 -15.61
C LEU A 872 -32.12 88.35 -16.38
N SER A 873 -32.37 89.62 -16.70
CA SER A 873 -33.45 90.02 -17.60
C SER A 873 -32.85 90.56 -18.90
N PHE A 874 -33.39 90.13 -20.03
CA PHE A 874 -33.00 90.65 -21.35
C PHE A 874 -33.10 92.18 -21.40
N ASN A 875 -32.11 92.80 -22.04
CA ASN A 875 -31.92 94.25 -22.20
C ASN A 875 -31.79 95.06 -20.89
N LYS A 876 -31.48 94.40 -19.75
CA LYS A 876 -31.21 95.06 -18.47
C LYS A 876 -29.75 94.91 -18.05
N LEU A 877 -29.03 96.03 -17.97
CA LEU A 877 -27.64 96.06 -17.50
C LEU A 877 -27.56 95.58 -16.04
N SER A 878 -26.66 94.64 -15.79
CA SER A 878 -26.35 94.08 -14.48
C SER A 878 -24.89 94.32 -14.15
N LYS A 879 -24.54 94.31 -12.85
CA LYS A 879 -23.15 94.39 -12.38
C LYS A 879 -22.77 93.18 -11.55
N GLY A 880 -21.50 92.77 -11.69
CA GLY A 880 -20.80 91.85 -10.81
C GLY A 880 -19.61 92.54 -10.15
N ASN A 881 -19.08 91.94 -9.09
CA ASN A 881 -17.93 92.41 -8.32
C ASN A 881 -17.14 91.18 -7.88
N MET A 882 -15.90 91.07 -8.32
CA MET A 882 -15.07 89.88 -8.23
C MET A 882 -13.86 90.12 -7.35
N ASP A 883 -13.45 89.11 -6.58
CA ASP A 883 -12.20 89.11 -5.82
C ASP A 883 -11.70 87.69 -5.52
N LYS A 884 -10.54 87.59 -4.84
CA LYS A 884 -9.85 86.33 -4.50
C LYS A 884 -10.69 85.33 -3.69
N SER A 885 -11.78 85.75 -3.05
CA SER A 885 -12.72 84.87 -2.33
C SER A 885 -13.88 84.36 -3.18
N ASN A 886 -14.12 84.96 -4.35
CA ASN A 886 -15.15 84.51 -5.28
C ASN A 886 -14.74 84.79 -6.74
N MET A 887 -13.98 83.85 -7.31
CA MET A 887 -13.32 84.00 -8.62
C MET A 887 -14.26 83.85 -9.83
N ALA A 888 -15.50 83.37 -9.60
CA ALA A 888 -16.52 83.22 -10.64
C ALA A 888 -17.90 83.67 -10.14
N TYR A 889 -18.72 84.17 -11.06
CA TYR A 889 -20.12 84.55 -10.82
C TYR A 889 -20.99 83.96 -11.92
N MET A 890 -22.03 83.24 -11.50
CA MET A 890 -22.95 82.56 -12.39
C MET A 890 -24.32 83.22 -12.39
N TYR A 891 -24.87 83.34 -13.60
CA TYR A 891 -26.15 83.95 -13.90
C TYR A 891 -27.02 83.00 -14.72
N THR A 892 -28.33 83.26 -14.80
CA THR A 892 -29.23 82.50 -15.69
C THR A 892 -30.17 83.38 -16.47
N PHE A 893 -30.51 83.00 -17.69
CA PHE A 893 -31.61 83.60 -18.46
C PHE A 893 -32.37 82.53 -19.25
N ASN A 894 -33.67 82.75 -19.47
CA ASN A 894 -34.53 81.81 -20.19
C ASN A 894 -34.87 82.35 -21.58
N VAL A 895 -34.68 81.53 -22.60
CA VAL A 895 -35.12 81.79 -23.98
C VAL A 895 -36.41 81.01 -24.21
N THR A 896 -37.50 81.70 -24.55
CA THR A 896 -38.84 81.09 -24.69
C THR A 896 -39.20 80.68 -26.12
N SER A 897 -38.48 81.22 -27.10
CA SER A 897 -38.63 80.96 -28.55
C SER A 897 -37.27 81.13 -29.22
N PRO A 898 -36.96 80.45 -30.34
CA PRO A 898 -35.66 80.59 -30.99
C PRO A 898 -35.34 82.05 -31.36
N LYS A 899 -34.12 82.51 -31.07
CA LYS A 899 -33.63 83.84 -31.44
C LYS A 899 -32.11 83.96 -31.31
N GLU A 900 -31.50 84.89 -32.05
CA GLU A 900 -30.15 85.38 -31.72
C GLU A 900 -30.16 86.01 -30.32
N VAL A 901 -29.10 85.75 -29.54
CA VAL A 901 -28.82 86.37 -28.25
C VAL A 901 -27.45 87.03 -28.32
N ASP A 902 -27.40 88.32 -27.99
CA ASP A 902 -26.20 89.17 -27.99
C ASP A 902 -25.77 89.49 -26.55
N ILE A 903 -24.52 89.19 -26.21
CA ILE A 903 -23.98 89.27 -24.87
C ILE A 903 -22.71 90.13 -24.89
N SER A 904 -22.65 91.10 -23.97
CA SER A 904 -21.51 91.99 -23.79
C SER A 904 -21.21 92.15 -22.30
N VAL A 905 -19.97 91.88 -21.93
CA VAL A 905 -19.40 92.17 -20.61
C VAL A 905 -18.35 93.26 -20.78
N ILE A 906 -18.48 94.35 -20.02
CA ILE A 906 -17.46 95.38 -19.93
C ILE A 906 -16.71 95.17 -18.62
N ASP A 907 -15.41 94.89 -18.73
CA ASP A 907 -14.47 94.92 -17.61
C ASP A 907 -14.16 96.38 -17.29
N GLU A 908 -14.81 96.92 -16.26
CA GLU A 908 -14.75 98.35 -15.94
C GLU A 908 -13.43 98.77 -15.30
N GLN A 909 -12.59 97.81 -14.88
CA GLN A 909 -11.41 98.06 -14.05
C GLN A 909 -10.14 97.32 -14.52
N GLY A 910 -10.22 96.55 -15.62
CA GLY A 910 -9.08 95.81 -16.19
C GLY A 910 -8.64 94.65 -15.29
N ILE A 911 -9.61 93.91 -14.73
CA ILE A 911 -9.35 92.79 -13.82
C ILE A 911 -9.18 91.44 -14.52
N GLY A 912 -9.47 91.33 -15.81
CA GLY A 912 -9.26 90.14 -16.63
C GLY A 912 -10.49 89.23 -16.76
N VAL A 913 -11.70 89.82 -16.74
CA VAL A 913 -12.95 89.02 -16.81
C VAL A 913 -13.17 88.44 -18.20
N ASN A 914 -13.46 87.14 -18.26
CA ASN A 914 -14.06 86.46 -19.41
C ASN A 914 -15.37 85.76 -18.98
N TRP A 915 -16.09 85.16 -19.93
CA TRP A 915 -17.34 84.45 -19.66
C TRP A 915 -17.64 83.34 -20.69
N ASP A 916 -18.41 82.36 -20.23
CA ASP A 916 -18.96 81.24 -21.01
C ASP A 916 -20.47 81.14 -20.81
N VAL A 917 -21.18 80.62 -21.82
CA VAL A 917 -22.63 80.37 -21.77
C VAL A 917 -22.94 78.92 -22.09
N TYR A 918 -23.61 78.24 -21.17
CA TYR A 918 -24.04 76.85 -21.26
C TYR A 918 -25.55 76.76 -21.40
N HIS A 919 -26.06 75.68 -22.00
CA HIS A 919 -27.50 75.40 -22.05
C HIS A 919 -27.85 74.28 -21.07
N GLU A 920 -29.04 74.31 -20.46
CA GLU A 920 -29.45 73.29 -19.47
C GLU A 920 -29.46 71.84 -19.98
N SER A 921 -29.43 71.63 -21.31
CA SER A 921 -29.31 70.30 -21.92
C SER A 921 -27.88 69.76 -22.04
N ASP A 922 -26.86 70.60 -21.87
CA ASP A 922 -25.45 70.20 -21.83
C ASP A 922 -24.62 71.28 -21.12
N LEU A 923 -24.40 71.09 -19.82
CA LEU A 923 -23.59 72.00 -18.99
C LEU A 923 -22.08 71.72 -19.07
N GLY A 924 -21.66 70.67 -19.81
CA GLY A 924 -20.24 70.35 -19.98
C GLY A 924 -19.57 71.10 -21.13
N ASN A 925 -20.33 71.65 -22.08
CA ASN A 925 -19.83 72.33 -23.26
C ASN A 925 -20.42 73.75 -23.37
N PRO A 926 -19.59 74.81 -23.51
CA PRO A 926 -20.12 76.15 -23.73
C PRO A 926 -20.73 76.23 -25.14
N VAL A 927 -21.96 76.77 -25.22
CA VAL A 927 -22.64 77.14 -26.46
C VAL A 927 -21.91 78.32 -27.13
N ILE A 928 -21.34 79.21 -26.32
CA ILE A 928 -20.42 80.27 -26.75
C ILE A 928 -19.53 80.73 -25.59
N THR A 929 -18.27 81.03 -25.93
CA THR A 929 -17.29 81.71 -25.08
C THR A 929 -17.15 83.18 -25.51
N GLY A 930 -16.98 84.08 -24.57
CA GLY A 930 -16.74 85.50 -24.81
C GLY A 930 -15.42 85.76 -25.56
N GLN A 931 -15.46 86.63 -26.55
CA GLN A 931 -14.27 87.10 -27.28
C GLN A 931 -13.95 88.55 -26.89
N ALA A 932 -12.70 88.79 -26.49
CA ALA A 932 -12.26 90.08 -25.97
C ALA A 932 -11.95 91.10 -27.09
N ASP A 933 -12.61 92.26 -27.02
CA ASP A 933 -12.44 93.44 -27.85
C ASP A 933 -12.07 94.62 -26.93
N GLY A 934 -10.79 94.68 -26.56
CA GLY A 934 -10.30 95.54 -25.47
C GLY A 934 -10.95 95.19 -24.13
N ASN A 935 -11.44 96.20 -23.41
CA ASN A 935 -12.18 96.03 -22.15
C ASN A 935 -13.62 95.49 -22.33
N ASN A 936 -14.06 95.12 -23.54
CA ASN A 936 -15.41 94.61 -23.79
C ASN A 936 -15.37 93.21 -24.42
N ILE A 937 -15.90 92.23 -23.69
CA ILE A 937 -15.92 90.82 -24.05
C ILE A 937 -17.32 90.48 -24.58
N LYS A 938 -17.40 90.08 -25.86
CA LYS A 938 -18.65 89.96 -26.62
C LYS A 938 -18.85 88.56 -27.19
N GLY A 939 -20.11 88.19 -27.43
CA GLY A 939 -20.46 86.97 -28.15
C GLY A 939 -21.93 86.97 -28.57
N LYS A 940 -22.20 86.41 -29.76
CA LYS A 940 -23.55 86.25 -30.34
C LYS A 940 -23.77 84.81 -30.74
N PHE A 941 -24.94 84.26 -30.44
CA PHE A 941 -25.31 82.90 -30.84
C PHE A 941 -26.82 82.77 -31.09
N GLU A 942 -27.20 81.82 -31.95
CA GLU A 942 -28.60 81.44 -32.16
C GLU A 942 -29.07 80.53 -31.02
N ALA A 943 -29.89 81.07 -30.12
CA ALA A 943 -30.37 80.39 -28.94
C ALA A 943 -31.68 79.63 -29.23
N LYS A 944 -31.65 78.30 -29.04
CA LYS A 944 -32.85 77.46 -28.95
C LYS A 944 -33.62 77.74 -27.64
N PRO A 945 -34.93 77.41 -27.53
CA PRO A 945 -35.67 77.54 -26.28
C PRO A 945 -35.10 76.68 -25.15
N GLY A 946 -35.09 77.24 -23.94
CA GLY A 946 -34.56 76.63 -22.72
C GLY A 946 -33.87 77.64 -21.80
N LYS A 947 -33.38 77.16 -20.66
CA LYS A 947 -32.58 77.91 -19.70
C LYS A 947 -31.10 77.87 -20.08
N TYR A 948 -30.46 79.03 -20.00
CA TYR A 948 -29.02 79.20 -20.18
C TYR A 948 -28.37 79.64 -18.87
N TYR A 949 -27.15 79.20 -18.65
CA TYR A 949 -26.28 79.57 -17.53
C TYR A 949 -25.08 80.33 -18.08
N LEU A 950 -24.89 81.57 -17.64
CA LEU A 950 -23.73 82.40 -18.01
C LEU A 950 -22.78 82.40 -16.82
N VAL A 951 -21.62 81.79 -16.99
CA VAL A 951 -20.52 81.80 -16.00
C VAL A 951 -19.55 82.89 -16.41
N SER A 952 -19.24 83.81 -15.50
CA SER A 952 -18.21 84.84 -15.69
C SER A 952 -17.10 84.62 -14.67
N PHE A 953 -15.84 84.75 -15.07
CA PHE A 953 -14.66 84.37 -14.29
C PHE A 953 -13.43 85.20 -14.67
N PHE A 954 -12.35 85.13 -13.89
CA PHE A 954 -11.05 85.76 -14.19
C PHE A 954 -9.89 84.90 -13.65
N ASP A 955 -8.70 85.01 -14.25
CA ASP A 955 -7.56 84.11 -13.98
C ASP A 955 -6.51 84.67 -13.00
N GLN A 956 -6.50 85.97 -12.73
CA GLN A 956 -5.44 86.62 -11.94
C GLN A 956 -5.80 86.75 -10.45
N GLU A 957 -5.33 85.82 -9.62
CA GLU A 957 -5.68 85.71 -8.19
C GLU A 957 -5.53 86.97 -7.31
N ASN A 958 -4.84 88.02 -7.75
CA ASN A 958 -4.53 89.21 -6.95
C ASN A 958 -5.28 90.48 -7.38
N ARG A 959 -6.31 90.37 -8.24
CA ARG A 959 -7.16 91.51 -8.63
C ARG A 959 -8.53 91.45 -7.94
N LYS A 960 -9.11 92.63 -7.70
CA LYS A 960 -10.48 92.83 -7.23
C LYS A 960 -11.10 93.97 -8.01
N GLY A 961 -12.33 93.82 -8.49
CA GLY A 961 -13.02 94.89 -9.21
C GLY A 961 -14.38 94.53 -9.80
N THR A 962 -15.01 95.51 -10.46
CA THR A 962 -16.36 95.40 -11.02
C THR A 962 -16.38 95.25 -12.54
N TYR A 963 -17.39 94.54 -13.02
CA TYR A 963 -17.72 94.42 -14.44
C TYR A 963 -19.22 94.62 -14.64
N SER A 964 -19.60 95.03 -15.86
CA SER A 964 -20.99 95.27 -16.24
C SER A 964 -21.41 94.31 -17.35
N LEU A 965 -22.45 93.52 -17.11
CA LEU A 965 -22.95 92.45 -17.99
C LEU A 965 -24.33 92.82 -18.56
N LEU A 966 -24.49 92.66 -19.87
CA LEU A 966 -25.74 92.86 -20.60
C LEU A 966 -25.99 91.71 -21.58
N VAL A 967 -27.21 91.16 -21.53
CA VAL A 967 -27.74 90.14 -22.45
C VAL A 967 -28.95 90.77 -23.17
N LYS A 968 -29.05 90.66 -24.51
CA LYS A 968 -30.07 91.34 -25.34
C LYS A 968 -31.02 90.37 -26.07
#